data_AF-Q6LMA0-F1
#
_entry.id   AF-Q6LMA0-F1
#
_cell.length_a   1.000
_cell.length_b   1.000
_cell.length_c   1.000
_cell.angle_alpha   90.00
_cell.angle_beta   90.00
_cell.angle_gamma   90.00
#
_symmetry.space_group_name_H-M   'P 1'
#
loop_
_entity.id
_entity.type
_entity.pdbx_description
1 polymer ?
#
loop_
_entity_poly.entity_id
_entity_poly.type
_entity_poly.pdbx_seq_one_letter_code
_entity_poly.pdbx_strand_id
1 'polypeptide(L)'
;MNYYYRVVFSAFLFFFSLSVNAACEGLKINKGFDVVFRIENSSQDESVIAIGNNSRIKILWSNNPNESAVINDVWTVTGGRYDIWLHFIPGKNKNFPGELQYYMYRPDINPDGWSWVTSKSAVLSGMSNNISVAGNNVNILNCSGTLEPPEPPKPPELDYCELFPGPVQTWKNNPHNLITSDRGTKINNTSEYKIGFTNEVVDSGYPKVYTPEGMLQGKCDDNTCLLTGTQATKKVLHWDDSRASIVVKNKVITVDEIASPSTYFTAAYGWTYGLTIEPRGHLTLPAGEYWVDAADIRGQLIIDGNVVLHVWNKLDIGGSVNTLNPTDNLTVFAYNSGGSCPLPANFPHGPPQVNTSYAVNINIAGQFNGRIYSQGPVALSNATTLIGAVTACQLQMSNTAKIIGQSECFDPQPKNTLKITPKTAFGLTCERMPVTFSVRKENGDLDTNYSGTLNASVTSVNSTNSCWALTEDAAECSEGDITTSLPGGQRRLWLQSKTAGEITIEGATGDLSNNAGPYRFAPFGFRINGGDPAKMVAGKTETLLIEAVADTGAKCEVIEDYGKVEGEVKKLKITSLDFVRPTTGSKSLNIDGSTLADGASKTKRIQFKQGKALLPVTYNDAGEITFELLDKKWKPKDCKANSTDCDDRERDWKGLKGKAVIYSRPYTFALCGIQSAGGKTDFLGTSSSGNGFAAAGETFSVTFKPIIWTADLDDPITDNSSDGNNDVVTTASSWCQVAMTPNYYSVEALNLSAPLNLSIPDAPHSPVPEEGTANKGELAGTVSTSFTQGQAQDGLTVSNLTWSEVGSLWLQADATYLEMKLDQGVSTLGRFYPHHFALKSSELVDAVPNKFTYMDQRFTTSFDVEAQNEAKQATLNYGDFAVGYQEALGLVAIDGGVTDTKKNELTPRLDNGLLPSGWGQNWSKAVLKVENASVGFKREVTPPPPGISPPPSKITTPDGPYDVRVGLVANIPSDCATRGCTDFADQDLEVRDTDDVTPEKAIALAGNITARYGRLKLDDANSQFDKAVNIPVRAQYWDSSVTAFVLNTDDSTSKFNGNNYCKQVVWATKPDQSNSILAEDGQVSEGKNFTITADPKTSEYYREQVRFWLRLASSPHLGEDGITCNGTAPIANDYYRPWLQYNWRNKGDENPSAVVTFGVYRGNDRIIYRGEKGMNQLLN
;
A
#
# COMPACT_ATOMS: atom_id res chain seq x y z
N MET A 1 119.16 5.30 11.52
CA MET A 1 118.15 6.35 11.32
C MET A 1 117.03 5.78 10.46
N ASN A 2 115.83 5.66 11.06
CA ASN A 2 114.49 5.76 10.48
C ASN A 2 113.80 4.64 9.64
N TYR A 3 112.76 4.08 10.28
CA TYR A 3 111.40 3.66 9.82
C TYR A 3 111.11 2.28 9.16
N TYR A 4 110.81 1.32 10.04
CA TYR A 4 109.58 0.53 10.26
C TYR A 4 108.69 -0.16 9.18
N TYR A 5 108.42 -1.43 9.55
CA TYR A 5 107.29 -2.36 9.36
C TYR A 5 107.28 -3.38 8.21
N ARG A 6 106.89 -4.60 8.63
CA ARG A 6 107.18 -5.94 8.12
C ARG A 6 105.94 -6.64 7.59
N VAL A 7 106.17 -7.60 6.69
CA VAL A 7 105.24 -8.59 6.15
C VAL A 7 105.49 -9.95 6.84
N VAL A 8 104.43 -10.64 7.32
CA VAL A 8 104.33 -12.12 7.44
C VAL A 8 102.84 -12.55 7.44
N PHE A 9 102.57 -13.66 6.74
CA PHE A 9 101.35 -14.44 6.52
C PHE A 9 100.80 -15.19 7.77
N SER A 10 99.47 -15.24 7.96
CA SER A 10 98.66 -16.48 8.16
C SER A 10 97.22 -16.21 8.64
N ALA A 11 96.30 -16.95 8.00
CA ALA A 11 94.87 -17.19 8.21
C ALA A 11 94.23 -16.87 9.58
N PHE A 12 93.05 -16.23 9.53
CA PHE A 12 91.92 -16.59 10.39
C PHE A 12 90.59 -16.36 9.66
N LEU A 13 89.79 -17.41 9.62
CA LEU A 13 88.45 -17.49 9.05
C LEU A 13 87.52 -16.44 9.68
N PHE A 14 86.86 -15.61 8.86
CA PHE A 14 85.54 -15.12 9.23
C PHE A 14 84.52 -16.12 8.69
N PHE A 15 84.09 -17.00 9.59
CA PHE A 15 82.83 -17.69 9.51
C PHE A 15 81.74 -16.66 9.16
N PHE A 16 81.22 -16.68 7.93
CA PHE A 16 79.77 -16.59 7.85
C PHE A 16 79.30 -17.88 8.52
N SER A 17 78.82 -17.76 9.75
CA SER A 17 77.90 -18.74 10.29
C SER A 17 76.79 -18.84 9.26
N LEU A 18 76.84 -19.88 8.43
CA LEU A 18 75.65 -20.47 7.84
C LEU A 18 74.85 -20.99 9.04
N SER A 19 74.19 -20.07 9.76
CA SER A 19 72.93 -20.41 10.38
C SER A 19 72.07 -20.90 9.23
N VAL A 20 71.76 -22.19 9.30
CA VAL A 20 70.86 -22.87 8.38
C VAL A 20 69.51 -22.17 8.51
N ASN A 21 69.34 -21.07 7.79
CA ASN A 21 68.07 -20.37 7.70
C ASN A 21 67.24 -21.17 6.72
N ALA A 22 66.09 -21.66 7.20
CA ALA A 22 65.16 -22.47 6.44
C ALA A 22 64.87 -21.78 5.10
N ALA A 23 65.40 -22.34 4.01
CA ALA A 23 65.14 -21.84 2.67
C ALA A 23 63.87 -22.52 2.15
N CYS A 24 62.92 -21.72 1.69
CA CYS A 24 61.77 -22.23 0.95
C CYS A 24 62.18 -22.45 -0.51
N GLU A 25 62.03 -23.66 -1.04
CA GLU A 25 62.35 -23.99 -2.43
C GLU A 25 61.09 -24.33 -3.24
N GLY A 26 61.13 -24.10 -4.56
CA GLY A 26 60.06 -24.54 -5.47
C GLY A 26 58.88 -23.58 -5.60
N LEU A 27 58.97 -22.35 -5.09
CA LEU A 27 57.95 -21.32 -5.23
C LEU A 27 57.87 -20.85 -6.69
N LYS A 28 56.65 -20.60 -7.19
CA LYS A 28 56.40 -20.25 -8.59
C LYS A 28 55.88 -18.84 -8.73
N ILE A 29 56.68 -17.95 -9.33
CA ILE A 29 56.30 -16.55 -9.55
C ILE A 29 54.96 -16.46 -10.27
N ASN A 30 54.73 -17.23 -11.34
CA ASN A 30 53.49 -17.17 -12.12
C ASN A 30 52.24 -17.75 -11.44
N LYS A 31 52.37 -18.42 -10.29
CA LYS A 31 51.24 -18.96 -9.53
C LYS A 31 50.92 -18.14 -8.28
N GLY A 32 51.74 -17.13 -7.98
CA GLY A 32 51.76 -16.49 -6.67
C GLY A 32 52.45 -17.37 -5.63
N PHE A 33 52.83 -16.75 -4.53
CA PHE A 33 53.45 -17.45 -3.40
C PHE A 33 53.30 -16.66 -2.11
N ASP A 34 53.39 -17.37 -1.00
CA ASP A 34 53.37 -16.82 0.34
C ASP A 34 54.70 -17.04 1.04
N VAL A 35 55.11 -16.08 1.87
CA VAL A 35 56.25 -16.19 2.77
C VAL A 35 55.85 -15.68 4.15
N VAL A 36 55.79 -16.58 5.12
CA VAL A 36 55.57 -16.25 6.54
C VAL A 36 56.90 -16.40 7.28
N PHE A 37 57.32 -15.36 7.99
CA PHE A 37 58.56 -15.36 8.76
C PHE A 37 58.39 -14.63 10.10
N ARG A 38 59.26 -14.97 11.05
CA ARG A 38 59.28 -14.42 12.40
C ARG A 38 60.57 -13.66 12.65
N ILE A 39 60.43 -12.54 13.32
CA ILE A 39 61.51 -11.78 13.94
C ILE A 39 61.36 -11.98 15.45
N GLU A 40 62.29 -12.68 16.09
CA GLU A 40 62.22 -12.93 17.55
C GLU A 40 62.63 -11.69 18.36
N ASN A 41 63.56 -10.89 17.82
CA ASN A 41 64.01 -9.65 18.43
C ASN A 41 64.60 -8.74 17.33
N SER A 42 63.86 -7.71 16.91
CA SER A 42 64.27 -6.86 15.78
C SER A 42 65.47 -6.01 16.13
N SER A 43 66.47 -6.03 15.25
CA SER A 43 67.69 -5.21 15.29
C SER A 43 67.72 -4.15 14.19
N GLN A 44 66.66 -4.04 13.37
CA GLN A 44 66.60 -3.23 12.14
C GLN A 44 67.68 -3.59 11.10
N ASP A 45 68.06 -4.87 11.07
CA ASP A 45 68.96 -5.47 10.09
C ASP A 45 68.42 -6.82 9.57
N GLU A 46 67.09 -6.92 9.48
CA GLU A 46 66.37 -8.12 9.04
C GLU A 46 65.88 -7.99 7.59
N SER A 47 66.03 -9.05 6.79
CA SER A 47 65.54 -9.04 5.40
C SER A 47 65.11 -10.41 4.87
N VAL A 48 64.23 -10.39 3.87
CA VAL A 48 63.72 -11.57 3.16
C VAL A 48 64.00 -11.43 1.67
N ILE A 49 64.65 -12.44 1.12
CA ILE A 49 65.30 -12.37 -0.19
C ILE A 49 64.79 -13.50 -1.07
N ALA A 50 64.31 -13.17 -2.26
CA ALA A 50 64.00 -14.11 -3.33
C ALA A 50 65.21 -14.33 -4.24
N ILE A 51 65.50 -15.60 -4.55
CA ILE A 51 66.63 -16.05 -5.37
C ILE A 51 66.09 -16.90 -6.52
N GLY A 52 66.34 -16.49 -7.76
CA GLY A 52 66.02 -17.31 -8.93
C GLY A 52 67.10 -18.36 -9.22
N ASN A 53 66.73 -19.46 -9.86
CA ASN A 53 67.65 -20.47 -10.42
C ASN A 53 68.63 -19.87 -11.45
N ASN A 54 68.36 -18.68 -11.98
CA ASN A 54 69.29 -17.91 -12.82
C ASN A 54 70.22 -16.99 -12.01
N SER A 55 70.33 -17.21 -10.70
CA SER A 55 71.15 -16.46 -9.73
C SER A 55 70.80 -14.98 -9.59
N ARG A 56 69.66 -14.53 -10.12
CA ARG A 56 69.16 -13.18 -9.83
C ARG A 56 68.53 -13.14 -8.44
N ILE A 57 68.75 -12.03 -7.74
CA ILE A 57 68.33 -11.84 -6.37
C ILE A 57 67.43 -10.60 -6.30
N LYS A 58 66.36 -10.67 -5.50
CA LYS A 58 65.49 -9.54 -5.19
C LYS A 58 65.10 -9.56 -3.71
N ILE A 59 65.34 -8.47 -3.00
CA ILE A 59 64.91 -8.32 -1.61
C ILE A 59 63.41 -8.00 -1.63
N LEU A 60 62.59 -8.89 -1.08
CA LEU A 60 61.14 -8.75 -1.03
C LEU A 60 60.71 -7.83 0.11
N TRP A 61 61.33 -7.98 1.28
CA TRP A 61 61.04 -7.19 2.47
C TRP A 61 62.35 -6.95 3.25
N SER A 62 62.54 -5.76 3.80
CA SER A 62 63.65 -5.45 4.70
C SER A 62 63.25 -4.33 5.65
N ASN A 63 63.69 -4.40 6.91
CA ASN A 63 63.60 -3.28 7.84
C ASN A 63 64.94 -2.55 8.04
N ASN A 64 65.96 -2.88 7.22
CA ASN A 64 67.20 -2.13 7.15
C ASN A 64 67.03 -0.93 6.19
N PRO A 65 67.14 0.32 6.68
CA PRO A 65 66.92 1.51 5.85
C PRO A 65 67.97 1.71 4.75
N ASN A 66 69.09 0.97 4.79
CA ASN A 66 70.15 1.03 3.77
C ASN A 66 69.96 -0.01 2.65
N GLU A 67 69.00 -0.91 2.76
CA GLU A 67 68.68 -1.90 1.73
C GLU A 67 67.59 -1.38 0.78
N SER A 68 67.58 -1.87 -0.45
CA SER A 68 66.54 -1.55 -1.44
C SER A 68 65.61 -2.75 -1.64
N ALA A 69 64.64 -2.88 -0.75
CA ALA A 69 63.61 -3.93 -0.82
C ALA A 69 62.36 -3.47 -1.60
N VAL A 70 61.54 -4.44 -2.03
CA VAL A 70 60.20 -4.16 -2.56
C VAL A 70 59.34 -3.49 -1.49
N ILE A 71 59.42 -3.98 -0.25
CA ILE A 71 58.84 -3.36 0.94
C ILE A 71 59.97 -3.00 1.89
N ASN A 72 60.24 -1.71 2.05
CA ASN A 72 61.10 -1.19 3.11
C ASN A 72 60.22 -0.92 4.33
N ASP A 73 60.37 -1.75 5.34
CA ASP A 73 59.59 -1.74 6.56
C ASP A 73 60.09 -0.67 7.52
N VAL A 74 59.18 0.22 7.90
CA VAL A 74 59.40 1.28 8.89
C VAL A 74 58.56 1.06 10.16
N TRP A 75 57.85 -0.07 10.25
CA TRP A 75 56.87 -0.38 11.28
C TRP A 75 57.46 -1.26 12.39
N THR A 76 58.47 -2.07 12.08
CA THR A 76 59.22 -2.87 13.04
C THR A 76 60.21 -1.99 13.82
N VAL A 77 60.07 -1.98 15.15
CA VAL A 77 60.95 -1.26 16.08
C VAL A 77 61.93 -2.20 16.78
N THR A 78 63.12 -1.66 17.11
CA THR A 78 64.19 -2.38 17.81
C THR A 78 63.67 -3.01 19.11
N GLY A 79 64.02 -4.27 19.37
CA GLY A 79 63.56 -5.00 20.56
C GLY A 79 62.24 -5.77 20.37
N GLY A 80 61.51 -5.52 19.29
CA GLY A 80 60.19 -6.09 19.06
C GLY A 80 60.21 -7.50 18.46
N ARG A 81 59.18 -8.29 18.80
CA ARG A 81 58.90 -9.59 18.20
C ARG A 81 57.74 -9.48 17.21
N TYR A 82 57.88 -10.06 16.02
CA TYR A 82 56.91 -9.94 14.94
C TYR A 82 56.76 -11.25 14.19
N ASP A 83 55.52 -11.59 13.84
CA ASP A 83 55.25 -12.52 12.75
C ASP A 83 54.81 -11.71 11.54
N ILE A 84 55.41 -11.98 10.38
CA ILE A 84 55.19 -11.24 9.14
C ILE A 84 54.78 -12.22 8.05
N TRP A 85 53.76 -11.86 7.29
CA TRP A 85 53.30 -12.60 6.14
C TRP A 85 53.34 -11.72 4.89
N LEU A 86 54.09 -12.18 3.88
CA LEU A 86 54.13 -11.61 2.55
C LEU A 86 53.33 -12.49 1.59
N HIS A 87 52.36 -11.91 0.90
CA HIS A 87 51.57 -12.58 -0.13
C HIS A 87 51.86 -11.97 -1.49
N PHE A 88 52.40 -12.76 -2.43
CA PHE A 88 52.71 -12.31 -3.77
C PHE A 88 51.65 -12.79 -4.77
N ILE A 89 50.97 -11.83 -5.40
CA ILE A 89 49.98 -12.05 -6.46
C ILE A 89 50.67 -11.87 -7.83
N PRO A 90 50.62 -12.85 -8.74
CA PRO A 90 51.25 -12.75 -10.04
C PRO A 90 50.52 -11.74 -10.94
N GLY A 91 51.27 -10.90 -11.65
CA GLY A 91 50.71 -10.05 -12.71
C GLY A 91 50.18 -10.87 -13.89
N LYS A 92 49.22 -10.31 -14.63
CA LYS A 92 48.49 -10.99 -15.73
C LYS A 92 49.38 -11.66 -16.80
N ASN A 93 50.66 -11.27 -16.96
CA ASN A 93 51.66 -11.87 -17.86
C ASN A 93 53.10 -11.59 -17.36
N LYS A 94 54.12 -12.29 -17.91
CA LYS A 94 55.57 -12.16 -17.54
C LYS A 94 56.16 -10.73 -17.58
N ASN A 95 55.47 -9.77 -18.21
CA ASN A 95 55.89 -8.37 -18.37
C ASN A 95 55.13 -7.38 -17.48
N PHE A 96 54.11 -7.82 -16.74
CA PHE A 96 53.40 -6.96 -15.79
C PHE A 96 53.92 -7.21 -14.38
N PRO A 97 54.16 -6.15 -13.57
CA PRO A 97 54.53 -6.34 -12.18
C PRO A 97 53.45 -7.14 -11.43
N GLY A 98 53.88 -8.08 -10.59
CA GLY A 98 53.00 -8.67 -9.59
C GLY A 98 52.81 -7.71 -8.41
N GLU A 99 51.98 -8.10 -7.47
CA GLU A 99 51.69 -7.33 -6.26
C GLU A 99 52.18 -8.09 -5.04
N LEU A 100 52.95 -7.43 -4.16
CA LEU A 100 53.41 -8.01 -2.90
C LEU A 100 52.69 -7.31 -1.75
N GLN A 101 51.80 -8.05 -1.09
CA GLN A 101 51.05 -7.61 0.07
C GLN A 101 51.82 -7.97 1.36
N TYR A 102 51.77 -7.10 2.35
CA TYR A 102 52.44 -7.24 3.63
C TYR A 102 51.45 -7.17 4.79
N TYR A 103 51.45 -8.23 5.59
CA TYR A 103 50.69 -8.39 6.82
C TYR A 103 51.63 -8.59 8.01
N MET A 104 51.25 -8.08 9.17
CA MET A 104 52.01 -8.18 10.42
C MET A 104 51.11 -8.64 11.55
N TYR A 105 51.55 -9.62 12.33
CA TYR A 105 50.88 -10.08 13.53
C TYR A 105 51.60 -9.56 14.77
N ARG A 106 50.85 -8.81 15.59
CA ARG A 106 51.29 -8.15 16.83
C ARG A 106 50.31 -8.54 17.94
N PRO A 107 50.58 -9.61 18.71
CA PRO A 107 49.66 -10.10 19.73
C PRO A 107 49.40 -9.10 20.88
N ASP A 108 50.23 -8.06 21.01
CA ASP A 108 50.06 -6.93 21.93
C ASP A 108 49.06 -5.86 21.43
N ILE A 109 48.74 -5.84 20.13
CA ILE A 109 47.88 -4.83 19.49
C ILE A 109 46.61 -5.46 18.91
N ASN A 110 46.74 -6.61 18.25
CA ASN A 110 45.64 -7.38 17.69
C ASN A 110 45.82 -8.86 18.08
N PRO A 111 45.32 -9.27 19.26
CA PRO A 111 45.48 -10.63 19.75
C PRO A 111 44.71 -11.66 18.92
N ASP A 112 43.76 -11.22 18.09
CA ASP A 112 42.79 -12.07 17.38
C ASP A 112 43.13 -12.29 15.89
N GLY A 113 44.19 -11.67 15.33
CA GLY A 113 44.57 -11.95 13.94
C GLY A 113 45.66 -11.07 13.32
N TRP A 114 46.00 -11.38 12.07
CA TRP A 114 46.96 -10.65 11.23
C TRP A 114 46.43 -9.27 10.84
N SER A 115 47.28 -8.25 10.87
CA SER A 115 46.96 -6.90 10.41
C SER A 115 47.54 -6.65 9.02
N TRP A 116 46.73 -6.21 8.06
CA TRP A 116 47.24 -5.72 6.78
C TRP A 116 48.02 -4.42 7.00
N VAL A 117 49.20 -4.29 6.40
CA VAL A 117 50.08 -3.12 6.56
C VAL A 117 50.17 -2.32 5.28
N THR A 118 50.53 -2.95 4.16
CA THR A 118 50.62 -2.28 2.86
C THR A 118 50.64 -3.28 1.71
N SER A 119 50.58 -2.76 0.48
CA SER A 119 50.87 -3.51 -0.74
C SER A 119 51.78 -2.70 -1.66
N LYS A 120 52.73 -3.38 -2.32
CA LYS A 120 53.67 -2.75 -3.26
C LYS A 120 53.78 -3.55 -4.55
N SER A 121 53.88 -2.83 -5.66
CA SER A 121 54.17 -3.40 -6.96
C SER A 121 55.56 -4.05 -6.96
N ALA A 122 55.61 -5.33 -7.28
CA ALA A 122 56.78 -6.18 -7.21
C ALA A 122 57.18 -6.66 -8.61
N VAL A 123 58.19 -6.01 -9.18
CA VAL A 123 58.76 -6.39 -10.48
C VAL A 123 59.76 -7.53 -10.29
N LEU A 124 59.30 -8.77 -10.49
CA LEU A 124 60.15 -9.97 -10.53
C LEU A 124 60.49 -10.43 -11.96
N SER A 125 60.21 -9.58 -12.96
CA SER A 125 60.45 -9.87 -14.37
C SER A 125 61.94 -10.09 -14.65
N GLY A 126 62.28 -11.24 -15.23
CA GLY A 126 63.65 -11.65 -15.53
C GLY A 126 64.30 -12.57 -14.50
N MET A 127 63.64 -12.88 -13.38
CA MET A 127 63.97 -14.06 -12.55
C MET A 127 63.41 -15.33 -13.20
N SER A 128 63.98 -16.49 -12.89
CA SER A 128 63.38 -17.78 -13.29
C SER A 128 62.01 -17.97 -12.63
N ASN A 129 61.09 -18.68 -13.30
CA ASN A 129 59.75 -18.90 -12.75
C ASN A 129 59.76 -19.64 -11.41
N ASN A 130 60.73 -20.54 -11.21
CA ASN A 130 60.98 -21.16 -9.92
C ASN A 130 61.97 -20.29 -9.14
N ILE A 131 61.63 -19.94 -7.91
CA ILE A 131 62.48 -19.20 -6.98
C ILE A 131 62.60 -19.94 -5.66
N SER A 132 63.66 -19.65 -4.93
CA SER A 132 63.77 -19.92 -3.50
C SER A 132 63.71 -18.62 -2.71
N VAL A 133 63.30 -18.70 -1.45
CA VAL A 133 63.29 -17.56 -0.53
C VAL A 133 64.14 -17.88 0.69
N ALA A 134 65.00 -16.94 1.06
CA ALA A 134 65.89 -17.01 2.21
C ALA A 134 65.73 -15.77 3.09
N GLY A 135 65.88 -15.96 4.40
CA GLY A 135 65.83 -14.89 5.40
C GLY A 135 67.23 -14.55 5.92
N ASN A 136 67.48 -13.26 6.17
CA ASN A 136 68.63 -12.76 6.92
C ASN A 136 68.13 -12.21 8.27
N ASN A 137 68.69 -12.70 9.38
CA ASN A 137 68.24 -12.38 10.75
C ASN A 137 66.74 -12.61 11.03
N VAL A 138 66.06 -13.41 10.20
CA VAL A 138 64.66 -13.82 10.39
C VAL A 138 64.52 -15.34 10.34
N ASN A 139 63.48 -15.86 10.98
CA ASN A 139 63.13 -17.27 10.94
C ASN A 139 61.95 -17.51 9.99
N ILE A 140 62.19 -18.12 8.83
CA ILE A 140 61.11 -18.44 7.88
C ILE A 140 60.27 -19.59 8.46
N LEU A 141 59.00 -19.31 8.72
CA LEU A 141 58.07 -20.24 9.35
C LEU A 141 57.34 -21.13 8.33
N ASN A 142 56.91 -20.54 7.20
CA ASN A 142 56.17 -21.26 6.17
C ASN A 142 56.27 -20.54 4.82
N CYS A 143 56.29 -21.30 3.72
CA CYS A 143 56.01 -20.79 2.39
C CYS A 143 55.09 -21.77 1.67
N SER A 144 53.79 -21.49 1.68
CA SER A 144 52.78 -22.35 1.07
C SER A 144 51.77 -21.48 0.33
N GLY A 145 51.56 -21.70 -0.96
CA GLY A 145 50.51 -21.01 -1.75
C GLY A 145 49.09 -21.46 -1.41
N THR A 146 48.80 -21.73 -0.12
CA THR A 146 47.56 -22.33 0.40
C THR A 146 47.02 -21.61 1.64
N LEU A 147 47.62 -20.48 2.04
CA LEU A 147 47.05 -19.66 3.12
C LEU A 147 46.07 -18.68 2.50
N GLU A 148 44.79 -18.76 2.87
CA GLU A 148 43.78 -17.78 2.48
C GLU A 148 44.05 -16.45 3.22
N PRO A 149 43.98 -15.30 2.53
CA PRO A 149 44.23 -14.00 3.14
C PRO A 149 43.31 -13.80 4.36
N PRO A 150 43.80 -13.20 5.46
CA PRO A 150 42.92 -12.84 6.55
C PRO A 150 41.97 -11.78 6.01
N GLU A 151 40.66 -11.95 6.23
CA GLU A 151 39.71 -10.87 5.97
C GLU A 151 40.20 -9.62 6.70
N PRO A 152 40.28 -8.45 6.02
CA PRO A 152 40.72 -7.23 6.67
C PRO A 152 39.86 -7.00 7.91
N PRO A 153 40.46 -6.65 9.07
CA PRO A 153 39.71 -6.46 10.30
C PRO A 153 38.60 -5.45 10.02
N LYS A 154 37.35 -5.90 10.12
CA LYS A 154 36.20 -4.99 10.11
C LYS A 154 36.41 -4.02 11.27
N PRO A 155 36.39 -2.70 11.03
CA PRO A 155 36.39 -1.75 12.13
C PRO A 155 35.23 -2.09 13.07
N PRO A 156 35.41 -1.94 14.40
CA PRO A 156 34.37 -2.31 15.36
C PRO A 156 33.05 -1.64 14.97
N GLU A 157 32.04 -2.48 14.71
CA GLU A 157 30.68 -2.05 14.38
C GLU A 157 30.11 -1.29 15.59
N LEU A 158 30.30 0.03 15.58
CA LEU A 158 29.29 0.91 16.12
C LEU A 158 28.16 0.90 15.09
N ASP A 159 26.96 0.52 15.51
CA ASP A 159 25.76 0.71 14.70
C ASP A 159 25.56 2.23 14.52
N TYR A 160 26.19 2.78 13.47
CA TYR A 160 26.15 4.20 13.14
C TYR A 160 24.71 4.65 12.83
N CYS A 161 23.79 3.73 12.55
CA CYS A 161 22.44 4.06 12.12
C CYS A 161 21.58 4.58 13.26
N GLU A 162 21.85 4.19 14.50
CA GLU A 162 21.25 4.86 15.67
C GLU A 162 21.67 6.33 15.79
N LEU A 163 22.87 6.67 15.31
CA LEU A 163 23.38 8.04 15.31
C LEU A 163 22.87 8.86 14.13
N PHE A 164 22.43 8.20 13.05
CA PHE A 164 21.97 8.81 11.81
C PHE A 164 20.67 8.16 11.30
N PRO A 165 19.53 8.34 11.98
CA PRO A 165 18.24 7.77 11.58
C PRO A 165 17.59 8.46 10.37
N GLY A 166 18.19 9.52 9.83
CA GLY A 166 17.69 10.29 8.70
C GLY A 166 18.72 11.26 8.13
N PRO A 167 18.33 12.10 7.15
CA PRO A 167 19.23 13.06 6.53
C PRO A 167 19.67 14.19 7.47
N VAL A 168 18.76 14.65 8.34
CA VAL A 168 18.96 15.79 9.24
C VAL A 168 18.27 15.54 10.58
N GLN A 169 19.03 15.58 11.68
CA GLN A 169 18.51 15.33 13.02
C GLN A 169 19.34 15.96 14.15
N THR A 170 18.70 16.11 15.32
CA THR A 170 19.37 16.19 16.63
C THR A 170 19.25 14.84 17.35
N TRP A 171 19.92 14.68 18.50
CA TRP A 171 19.70 13.55 19.40
C TRP A 171 18.55 13.80 20.39
N LYS A 172 17.97 12.70 20.89
CA LYS A 172 16.92 12.68 21.91
C LYS A 172 17.34 13.45 23.17
N ASN A 173 16.42 14.22 23.74
CA ASN A 173 16.63 15.02 24.96
C ASN A 173 17.72 16.10 24.82
N ASN A 174 17.94 16.67 23.63
CA ASN A 174 18.77 17.86 23.47
C ASN A 174 17.96 19.13 23.83
N PRO A 175 18.22 19.77 24.99
CA PRO A 175 17.43 20.91 25.45
C PRO A 175 17.67 22.19 24.63
N HIS A 176 18.76 22.23 23.85
CA HIS A 176 19.16 23.40 23.07
C HIS A 176 19.07 23.13 21.56
N ASN A 177 18.25 22.16 21.16
CA ASN A 177 18.10 21.80 19.75
C ASN A 177 17.46 22.95 18.97
N LEU A 178 18.15 23.41 17.92
CA LEU A 178 17.66 24.46 17.04
C LEU A 178 18.18 24.20 15.61
N ILE A 179 17.26 24.14 14.65
CA ILE A 179 17.54 24.23 13.22
C ILE A 179 16.93 25.52 12.65
N THR A 180 17.71 26.26 11.87
CA THR A 180 17.25 27.43 11.10
C THR A 180 17.55 27.27 9.63
N SER A 181 16.63 27.73 8.75
CA SER A 181 16.84 27.64 7.30
C SER A 181 16.27 28.83 6.52
N ASP A 182 17.03 29.33 5.54
CA ASP A 182 16.58 30.37 4.59
C ASP A 182 15.70 29.77 3.46
N ARG A 183 14.87 30.60 2.81
CA ARG A 183 13.95 30.18 1.72
C ARG A 183 14.59 29.43 0.56
N GLY A 184 15.86 29.68 0.26
CA GLY A 184 16.55 29.05 -0.87
C GLY A 184 17.13 27.67 -0.55
N THR A 185 17.06 27.22 0.70
CA THR A 185 17.68 25.96 1.16
C THR A 185 16.79 24.75 0.89
N LYS A 186 17.42 23.58 0.71
CA LYS A 186 16.73 22.32 0.42
C LYS A 186 17.30 21.13 1.20
N ILE A 187 16.41 20.29 1.71
CA ILE A 187 16.73 18.97 2.26
C ILE A 187 16.00 17.95 1.38
N ASN A 188 16.75 17.04 0.78
CA ASN A 188 16.21 16.02 -0.12
C ASN A 188 16.35 14.62 0.50
N ASN A 189 15.54 13.68 0.03
CA ASN A 189 15.44 12.29 0.47
C ASN A 189 15.05 12.16 1.95
N THR A 190 14.03 12.90 2.38
CA THR A 190 13.43 12.80 3.70
C THR A 190 12.23 11.84 3.68
N SER A 191 12.02 11.09 4.76
CA SER A 191 10.83 10.26 4.89
C SER A 191 9.63 11.14 5.22
N GLU A 192 8.66 11.23 4.29
CA GLU A 192 7.44 12.03 4.44
C GLU A 192 7.67 13.51 4.81
N TYR A 193 8.74 14.14 4.30
CA TYR A 193 9.09 15.55 4.56
C TYR A 193 9.53 15.84 6.01
N LYS A 194 9.80 14.79 6.80
CA LYS A 194 10.12 14.89 8.24
C LYS A 194 11.62 14.96 8.48
N ILE A 195 12.02 15.79 9.44
CA ILE A 195 13.40 15.89 9.95
C ILE A 195 13.44 15.73 11.47
N GLY A 196 14.54 15.20 12.00
CA GLY A 196 14.71 14.85 13.41
C GLY A 196 15.08 16.01 14.33
N PHE A 197 14.56 17.22 14.08
CA PHE A 197 14.66 18.38 14.99
C PHE A 197 13.28 18.70 15.55
N THR A 198 13.20 19.26 16.76
CA THR A 198 11.91 19.68 17.35
C THR A 198 11.80 21.19 17.53
N ASN A 199 12.93 21.91 17.60
CA ASN A 199 12.99 23.34 17.90
C ASN A 199 12.25 23.74 19.19
N GLU A 200 12.03 22.82 20.13
CA GLU A 200 11.30 23.05 21.38
C GLU A 200 11.85 24.22 22.20
N VAL A 201 13.15 24.49 22.12
CA VAL A 201 13.79 25.63 22.80
C VAL A 201 13.17 26.98 22.39
N VAL A 202 12.58 27.07 21.19
CA VAL A 202 11.87 28.25 20.70
C VAL A 202 10.55 28.45 21.45
N ASP A 203 9.78 27.38 21.64
CA ASP A 203 8.48 27.44 22.31
C ASP A 203 8.61 27.66 23.82
N SER A 204 9.58 26.98 24.47
CA SER A 204 9.77 27.06 25.92
C SER A 204 10.61 28.27 26.38
N GLY A 205 11.43 28.84 25.50
CA GLY A 205 12.55 29.70 25.88
C GLY A 205 12.61 31.10 25.26
N TYR A 206 11.84 31.36 24.21
CA TYR A 206 11.80 32.66 23.51
C TYR A 206 10.42 33.33 23.61
N PRO A 207 10.30 34.63 23.27
CA PRO A 207 9.00 35.28 23.20
C PRO A 207 8.06 34.58 22.21
N LYS A 208 6.77 34.45 22.56
CA LYS A 208 5.71 33.76 21.78
C LYS A 208 5.45 34.26 20.35
N VAL A 209 6.20 35.26 19.89
CA VAL A 209 6.17 35.74 18.49
C VAL A 209 6.90 34.79 17.54
N TYR A 210 7.78 33.93 18.06
CA TYR A 210 8.49 32.91 17.28
C TYR A 210 7.84 31.55 17.49
N THR A 211 7.81 30.74 16.44
CA THR A 211 7.34 29.35 16.49
C THR A 211 8.45 28.40 16.05
N PRO A 212 8.45 27.14 16.54
CA PRO A 212 9.42 26.13 16.11
C PRO A 212 9.52 25.99 14.59
N GLU A 213 8.38 25.92 13.89
CA GLU A 213 8.29 25.78 12.44
C GLU A 213 8.68 27.06 11.70
N GLY A 214 8.45 28.24 12.29
CA GLY A 214 8.77 29.53 11.69
C GLY A 214 10.26 29.76 11.46
N MET A 215 11.12 28.94 12.08
CA MET A 215 12.58 28.94 11.89
C MET A 215 13.02 28.20 10.62
N LEU A 216 12.14 27.41 10.00
CA LEU A 216 12.40 26.67 8.76
C LEU A 216 11.69 27.32 7.58
N GLN A 217 12.43 28.09 6.78
CA GLN A 217 11.88 28.69 5.55
C GLN A 217 12.22 27.88 4.29
N GLY A 218 13.17 26.95 4.38
CA GLY A 218 13.55 26.01 3.32
C GLY A 218 12.54 24.87 3.12
N LYS A 219 12.84 23.98 2.15
CA LYS A 219 11.96 22.87 1.76
C LYS A 219 12.56 21.49 2.00
N CYS A 220 11.71 20.53 2.35
CA CYS A 220 12.01 19.11 2.45
C CYS A 220 11.29 18.37 1.32
N ASP A 221 12.04 17.76 0.39
CA ASP A 221 11.53 17.16 -0.87
C ASP A 221 10.47 18.05 -1.56
N ASP A 222 10.86 19.31 -1.74
CA ASP A 222 10.06 20.40 -2.32
C ASP A 222 8.77 20.79 -1.56
N ASN A 223 8.52 20.21 -0.39
CA ASN A 223 7.42 20.49 0.54
C ASN A 223 7.88 21.22 1.82
N THR A 224 6.94 21.62 2.68
CA THR A 224 7.25 22.19 4.00
C THR A 224 7.86 21.12 4.90
N CYS A 225 9.00 21.42 5.53
CA CYS A 225 9.65 20.52 6.47
C CYS A 225 8.83 20.33 7.75
N LEU A 226 8.69 19.08 8.21
CA LEU A 226 8.02 18.74 9.46
C LEU A 226 9.03 18.37 10.55
N LEU A 227 8.89 18.98 11.74
CA LEU A 227 9.75 18.78 12.92
C LEU A 227 9.38 17.53 13.75
N THR A 228 8.88 16.49 13.08
CA THR A 228 8.36 15.26 13.71
C THR A 228 9.14 14.00 13.30
N GLY A 229 10.32 14.18 12.71
CA GLY A 229 11.18 13.07 12.32
C GLY A 229 11.91 12.42 13.50
N THR A 230 12.49 11.24 13.24
CA THR A 230 13.20 10.47 14.26
C THR A 230 14.47 11.18 14.73
N GLN A 231 14.59 11.39 16.04
CA GLN A 231 15.82 11.90 16.67
C GLN A 231 16.83 10.76 16.91
N ALA A 232 18.11 11.06 16.76
CA ALA A 232 19.21 10.09 16.97
C ALA A 232 19.40 9.69 18.44
N THR A 233 20.05 8.55 18.67
CA THR A 233 20.61 8.19 19.97
C THR A 233 21.77 9.14 20.32
N LYS A 234 21.76 9.70 21.53
CA LYS A 234 22.83 10.60 21.99
C LYS A 234 24.11 9.80 22.24
N LYS A 235 25.14 10.03 21.43
CA LYS A 235 26.53 9.65 21.71
C LYS A 235 27.25 10.80 22.42
N VAL A 236 27.81 10.51 23.59
CA VAL A 236 28.76 11.40 24.25
C VAL A 236 30.12 11.15 23.63
N LEU A 237 30.71 12.18 23.03
CA LEU A 237 32.07 12.12 22.50
C LEU A 237 33.06 12.51 23.62
N HIS A 238 34.09 11.68 23.80
CA HIS A 238 35.27 11.99 24.60
C HIS A 238 36.48 12.04 23.69
N TRP A 239 37.29 13.10 23.80
CA TRP A 239 38.49 13.21 22.99
C TRP A 239 39.52 12.23 23.52
N ASP A 240 39.86 11.27 22.66
CA ASP A 240 40.83 10.22 22.93
C ASP A 240 41.71 10.09 21.70
N ASP A 241 42.93 10.59 21.81
CA ASP A 241 43.98 10.52 20.79
C ASP A 241 45.01 9.42 21.09
N SER A 242 44.76 8.54 22.07
CA SER A 242 45.69 7.46 22.43
C SER A 242 45.96 6.48 21.29
N ARG A 243 45.03 6.39 20.32
CA ARG A 243 45.15 5.58 19.11
C ARG A 243 45.88 6.30 17.95
N ALA A 244 46.25 7.57 18.14
CA ALA A 244 47.10 8.28 17.19
C ALA A 244 48.57 7.86 17.39
N SER A 245 49.15 7.24 16.37
CA SER A 245 50.57 6.83 16.38
C SER A 245 51.47 7.81 15.62
N ILE A 246 50.89 8.70 14.82
CA ILE A 246 51.62 9.66 13.98
C ILE A 246 51.09 11.05 14.28
N VAL A 247 51.96 11.97 14.69
CA VAL A 247 51.58 13.35 15.06
C VAL A 247 52.24 14.32 14.10
N VAL A 248 51.44 15.10 13.36
CA VAL A 248 51.90 16.06 12.36
C VAL A 248 51.42 17.45 12.74
N LYS A 249 52.32 18.43 12.80
CA LYS A 249 51.99 19.80 13.23
C LYS A 249 51.82 20.74 12.05
N ASN A 250 50.76 21.57 12.08
CA ASN A 250 50.50 22.65 11.11
C ASN A 250 50.65 22.20 9.65
N LYS A 251 50.08 21.06 9.29
CA LYS A 251 50.27 20.46 7.98
C LYS A 251 49.56 21.27 6.90
N VAL A 252 50.29 21.71 5.89
CA VAL A 252 49.73 22.38 4.71
C VAL A 252 49.92 21.49 3.48
N ILE A 253 48.82 21.14 2.80
CA ILE A 253 48.79 20.31 1.59
C ILE A 253 48.62 21.23 0.38
N THR A 254 49.60 21.19 -0.53
CA THR A 254 49.61 22.00 -1.76
C THR A 254 49.74 21.17 -3.04
N VAL A 255 50.00 19.87 -2.90
CA VAL A 255 50.11 18.85 -3.96
C VAL A 255 49.44 17.56 -3.48
N ASP A 256 49.40 16.53 -4.32
CA ASP A 256 48.84 15.22 -3.97
C ASP A 256 49.66 14.54 -2.85
N GLU A 257 49.01 14.21 -1.74
CA GLU A 257 49.58 13.49 -0.62
C GLU A 257 48.64 12.39 -0.11
N ILE A 258 49.20 11.35 0.51
CA ILE A 258 48.45 10.27 1.16
C ILE A 258 48.85 10.26 2.63
N ALA A 259 47.88 10.35 3.54
CA ALA A 259 48.14 10.23 4.97
C ALA A 259 48.22 8.76 5.40
N SER A 260 49.08 8.46 6.37
CA SER A 260 49.06 7.15 7.03
C SER A 260 47.88 7.06 8.01
N PRO A 261 47.22 5.90 8.17
CA PRO A 261 46.25 5.68 9.24
C PRO A 261 46.81 6.05 10.61
N SER A 262 45.92 6.38 11.55
CA SER A 262 46.29 6.81 12.90
C SER A 262 47.07 8.13 12.97
N THR A 263 46.88 9.02 11.99
CA THR A 263 47.51 10.35 11.99
C THR A 263 46.68 11.38 12.76
N TYR A 264 47.37 12.16 13.60
CA TYR A 264 46.84 13.32 14.31
C TYR A 264 47.49 14.61 13.79
N PHE A 265 46.68 15.46 13.16
CA PHE A 265 47.05 16.79 12.69
C PHE A 265 46.83 17.85 13.78
N THR A 266 47.90 18.30 14.43
CA THR A 266 47.82 19.23 15.57
C THR A 266 48.21 20.65 15.18
N ALA A 267 47.62 21.63 15.85
CA ALA A 267 48.00 23.04 15.73
C ALA A 267 49.09 23.37 16.77
N ALA A 268 50.17 24.04 16.34
CA ALA A 268 51.14 24.59 17.27
C ALA A 268 50.61 25.87 17.93
N TYR A 269 51.16 26.24 19.08
CA TYR A 269 50.80 27.48 19.78
C TYR A 269 50.88 28.70 18.84
N GLY A 270 49.76 29.41 18.68
CA GLY A 270 49.63 30.57 17.77
C GLY A 270 49.13 30.25 16.35
N TRP A 271 48.92 28.97 16.00
CA TRP A 271 48.28 28.55 14.74
C TRP A 271 46.82 28.16 14.98
N THR A 272 45.96 28.47 14.01
CA THR A 272 44.53 28.16 14.08
C THR A 272 44.21 26.74 13.62
N TYR A 273 44.91 26.22 12.61
CA TYR A 273 44.62 24.93 11.99
C TYR A 273 45.82 23.97 12.10
N GLY A 274 45.54 22.73 12.47
CA GLY A 274 46.49 21.62 12.40
C GLY A 274 46.62 21.02 11.00
N LEU A 275 45.56 21.17 10.18
CA LEU A 275 45.53 20.77 8.77
C LEU A 275 44.99 21.90 7.89
N THR A 276 45.67 22.18 6.79
CA THR A 276 45.19 23.09 5.74
C THR A 276 45.37 22.43 4.39
N ILE A 277 44.31 22.35 3.60
CA ILE A 277 44.37 21.87 2.22
C ILE A 277 44.09 23.06 1.31
N GLU A 278 45.14 23.57 0.66
CA GLU A 278 45.04 24.71 -0.26
C GLU A 278 44.24 24.34 -1.52
N PRO A 279 43.69 25.30 -2.30
CA PRO A 279 42.80 25.02 -3.44
C PRO A 279 43.32 24.04 -4.51
N ARG A 280 44.64 23.81 -4.60
CA ARG A 280 45.26 22.85 -5.52
C ARG A 280 45.81 21.58 -4.85
N GLY A 281 45.74 21.49 -3.52
CA GLY A 281 46.22 20.34 -2.77
C GLY A 281 45.16 19.25 -2.71
N HIS A 282 45.60 17.99 -2.80
CA HIS A 282 44.74 16.84 -2.60
C HIS A 282 45.33 15.94 -1.51
N LEU A 283 44.55 15.61 -0.49
CA LEU A 283 44.93 14.67 0.55
C LEU A 283 44.07 13.43 0.44
N THR A 284 44.68 12.26 0.35
CA THR A 284 43.97 10.97 0.43
C THR A 284 44.12 10.40 1.84
N LEU A 285 43.00 10.04 2.46
CA LEU A 285 42.94 9.26 3.70
C LEU A 285 42.53 7.82 3.34
N PRO A 286 43.44 6.85 3.42
CA PRO A 286 43.10 5.43 3.41
C PRO A 286 42.22 5.04 4.60
N ALA A 287 41.65 3.83 4.56
CA ALA A 287 40.85 3.29 5.65
C ALA A 287 41.58 3.37 7.00
N GLY A 288 40.90 3.92 8.02
CA GLY A 288 41.49 4.14 9.34
C GLY A 288 40.86 5.28 10.12
N GLU A 289 41.42 5.55 11.29
CA GLU A 289 41.01 6.67 12.14
C GLU A 289 42.03 7.80 12.15
N TYR A 290 41.55 9.04 12.25
CA TYR A 290 42.34 10.25 12.16
C TYR A 290 41.85 11.30 13.16
N TRP A 291 42.78 12.14 13.63
CA TRP A 291 42.48 13.23 14.55
C TRP A 291 42.95 14.55 13.95
N VAL A 292 42.22 15.63 14.24
CA VAL A 292 42.63 16.98 13.88
C VAL A 292 42.18 18.00 14.93
N ASP A 293 43.09 18.90 15.30
CA ASP A 293 42.76 20.03 16.19
C ASP A 293 41.74 20.95 15.50
N ALA A 294 42.10 21.45 14.33
CA ALA A 294 41.21 22.17 13.43
C ALA A 294 41.71 22.05 11.99
N ALA A 295 40.80 22.05 11.02
CA ALA A 295 41.10 21.93 9.60
C ALA A 295 40.45 23.04 8.76
N ASP A 296 41.18 23.55 7.77
CA ASP A 296 40.66 24.38 6.68
C ASP A 296 40.86 23.67 5.34
N ILE A 297 39.77 23.25 4.70
CA ILE A 297 39.78 22.47 3.45
C ILE A 297 39.27 23.35 2.31
N ARG A 298 40.19 23.83 1.47
CA ARG A 298 39.91 24.59 0.23
C ARG A 298 40.15 23.78 -1.04
N GLY A 299 41.03 22.77 -0.98
CA GLY A 299 41.28 21.80 -2.06
C GLY A 299 40.41 20.54 -1.96
N GLN A 300 41.01 19.36 -2.13
CA GLN A 300 40.29 18.08 -2.11
C GLN A 300 40.76 17.15 -0.97
N LEU A 301 39.82 16.62 -0.19
CA LEU A 301 40.05 15.51 0.74
C LEU A 301 39.39 14.25 0.17
N ILE A 302 40.19 13.27 -0.22
CA ILE A 302 39.78 12.00 -0.84
C ILE A 302 39.79 10.92 0.23
N ILE A 303 38.77 10.07 0.26
CA ILE A 303 38.62 8.97 1.21
C ILE A 303 38.71 7.65 0.46
N ASP A 304 39.60 6.75 0.89
CA ASP A 304 39.83 5.45 0.26
C ASP A 304 39.57 4.33 1.28
N GLY A 305 38.36 3.79 1.28
CA GLY A 305 37.85 2.86 2.29
C GLY A 305 37.18 3.57 3.49
N ASN A 306 36.98 2.86 4.61
CA ASN A 306 36.24 3.38 5.76
C ASN A 306 37.11 4.27 6.66
N VAL A 307 36.74 5.55 6.77
CA VAL A 307 37.47 6.57 7.52
C VAL A 307 36.61 7.18 8.62
N VAL A 308 37.18 7.23 9.83
CA VAL A 308 36.64 8.02 10.95
C VAL A 308 37.55 9.21 11.22
N LEU A 309 36.98 10.42 11.18
CA LEU A 309 37.70 11.67 11.42
C LEU A 309 37.21 12.35 12.70
N HIS A 310 38.07 12.46 13.69
CA HIS A 310 37.84 13.16 14.95
C HIS A 310 38.31 14.62 14.85
N VAL A 311 37.41 15.59 15.09
CA VAL A 311 37.69 17.03 14.97
C VAL A 311 37.51 17.72 16.32
N TRP A 312 38.58 18.20 16.94
CA TRP A 312 38.50 18.78 18.29
C TRP A 312 37.79 20.14 18.31
N ASN A 313 38.23 21.09 17.48
CA ASN A 313 37.82 22.49 17.57
C ASN A 313 36.97 22.93 16.37
N LYS A 314 37.51 22.87 15.15
CA LYS A 314 36.82 23.41 13.97
C LYS A 314 37.18 22.71 12.67
N LEU A 315 36.17 22.38 11.86
CA LEU A 315 36.30 21.93 10.48
C LEU A 315 35.64 22.95 9.53
N ASP A 316 36.46 23.72 8.81
CA ASP A 316 36.01 24.65 7.77
C ASP A 316 36.19 24.01 6.39
N ILE A 317 35.13 24.00 5.58
CA ILE A 317 35.11 23.39 4.24
C ILE A 317 34.64 24.41 3.22
N GLY A 318 35.54 24.78 2.30
CA GLY A 318 35.23 25.53 1.07
C GLY A 318 35.55 24.75 -0.21
N GLY A 319 36.19 23.58 -0.11
CA GLY A 319 36.57 22.68 -1.20
C GLY A 319 35.73 21.39 -1.26
N SER A 320 36.30 20.30 -1.77
CA SER A 320 35.60 19.01 -1.96
C SER A 320 36.07 17.96 -0.95
N VAL A 321 35.14 17.29 -0.28
CA VAL A 321 35.43 16.20 0.67
C VAL A 321 34.64 14.96 0.26
N ASN A 322 35.36 13.87 0.00
CA ASN A 322 34.82 12.55 -0.34
C ASN A 322 33.87 12.51 -1.57
N THR A 323 34.01 13.44 -2.51
CA THR A 323 33.06 13.58 -3.63
C THR A 323 33.13 12.44 -4.67
N LEU A 324 34.07 11.50 -4.52
CA LEU A 324 34.32 10.40 -5.47
C LEU A 324 33.93 9.01 -4.94
N ASN A 325 33.62 8.87 -3.65
CA ASN A 325 33.39 7.58 -3.01
C ASN A 325 32.07 7.57 -2.22
N PRO A 326 31.57 6.39 -1.80
CA PRO A 326 30.33 6.28 -1.04
C PRO A 326 30.30 7.18 0.21
N THR A 327 29.12 7.68 0.56
CA THR A 327 28.93 8.57 1.72
C THR A 327 29.27 7.86 3.03
N ASP A 328 28.91 6.59 3.19
CA ASP A 328 29.17 5.86 4.42
C ASP A 328 30.66 5.57 4.70
N ASN A 329 31.53 5.76 3.71
CA ASN A 329 32.98 5.63 3.88
C ASN A 329 33.59 6.74 4.77
N LEU A 330 32.87 7.84 5.02
CA LEU A 330 33.36 8.92 5.89
C LEU A 330 32.40 9.21 7.03
N THR A 331 32.87 9.05 8.27
CA THR A 331 32.18 9.51 9.47
C THR A 331 33.02 10.53 10.22
N VAL A 332 32.48 11.74 10.40
CA VAL A 332 33.11 12.82 11.16
C VAL A 332 32.49 12.91 12.55
N PHE A 333 33.33 12.81 13.58
CA PHE A 333 32.97 13.12 14.96
C PHE A 333 33.54 14.48 15.34
N ALA A 334 32.68 15.51 15.36
CA ALA A 334 33.06 16.86 15.72
C ALA A 334 32.75 17.15 17.20
N TYR A 335 33.80 17.47 17.94
CA TYR A 335 33.75 17.76 19.34
C TYR A 335 33.41 19.23 19.56
N ASN A 336 32.89 19.55 20.73
CA ASN A 336 32.74 20.93 21.16
C ASN A 336 33.72 21.20 22.30
N SER A 337 34.61 22.19 22.13
CA SER A 337 35.58 22.60 23.15
C SER A 337 34.93 23.04 24.48
N GLY A 338 33.62 23.38 24.47
CA GLY A 338 32.81 23.66 25.66
C GLY A 338 32.06 22.47 26.29
N GLY A 339 32.24 21.24 25.79
CA GLY A 339 31.76 19.98 26.39
C GLY A 339 30.25 19.69 26.32
N SER A 340 29.39 20.67 26.05
CA SER A 340 27.93 20.50 25.90
C SER A 340 27.37 21.33 24.75
N CYS A 341 26.14 21.04 24.30
CA CYS A 341 25.45 21.87 23.29
C CYS A 341 25.30 23.29 23.84
N PRO A 342 25.85 24.34 23.19
CA PRO A 342 25.75 25.70 23.70
C PRO A 342 24.29 26.19 23.62
N LEU A 343 23.94 27.25 24.35
CA LEU A 343 22.65 27.91 24.16
C LEU A 343 22.58 28.52 22.74
N PRO A 344 21.41 28.51 22.09
CA PRO A 344 21.20 29.27 20.86
C PRO A 344 21.54 30.76 21.06
N ALA A 345 21.99 31.43 20.01
CA ALA A 345 22.28 32.85 20.05
C ALA A 345 21.01 33.66 20.35
N ASN A 346 21.19 34.79 21.04
CA ASN A 346 20.11 35.65 21.50
C ASN A 346 19.13 34.98 22.50
N PHE A 347 19.48 33.86 23.14
CA PHE A 347 18.62 33.29 24.19
C PHE A 347 18.67 34.13 25.49
N PRO A 348 17.53 34.41 26.17
CA PRO A 348 16.13 34.15 25.78
C PRO A 348 15.47 35.36 25.07
N HIS A 349 16.25 36.36 24.63
CA HIS A 349 15.76 37.64 24.08
C HIS A 349 16.28 37.91 22.66
N GLY A 350 15.36 38.05 21.70
CA GLY A 350 15.67 38.35 20.30
C GLY A 350 15.26 37.20 19.37
N PRO A 351 15.57 37.28 18.07
CA PRO A 351 15.27 36.21 17.14
C PRO A 351 16.11 34.96 17.45
N PRO A 352 15.51 33.76 17.54
CA PRO A 352 16.24 32.52 17.71
C PRO A 352 17.25 32.32 16.58
N GLN A 353 18.52 32.12 16.92
CA GLN A 353 19.59 31.89 15.95
C GLN A 353 20.53 30.79 16.46
N VAL A 354 21.09 30.03 15.53
CA VAL A 354 22.12 29.03 15.86
C VAL A 354 23.35 29.73 16.44
N ASN A 355 23.99 29.10 17.42
CA ASN A 355 25.20 29.64 18.02
C ASN A 355 26.35 29.66 16.99
N THR A 356 27.05 30.80 16.87
CA THR A 356 28.04 31.05 15.81
C THR A 356 29.38 30.34 16.00
N SER A 357 29.58 29.66 17.13
CA SER A 357 30.78 28.85 17.41
C SER A 357 30.67 27.49 16.72
N TYR A 358 30.65 27.48 15.39
CA TYR A 358 30.46 26.26 14.60
C TYR A 358 31.66 25.30 14.76
N ALA A 359 31.37 24.05 15.12
CA ALA A 359 32.35 22.96 15.10
C ALA A 359 32.60 22.46 13.67
N VAL A 360 31.56 22.52 12.82
CA VAL A 360 31.67 22.24 11.38
C VAL A 360 30.99 23.35 10.59
N ASN A 361 31.70 23.90 9.60
CA ASN A 361 31.21 24.99 8.78
C ASN A 361 31.55 24.75 7.31
N ILE A 362 30.52 24.45 6.52
CA ILE A 362 30.61 24.25 5.07
C ILE A 362 30.12 25.53 4.40
N ASN A 363 30.99 26.19 3.64
CA ASN A 363 30.70 27.49 3.04
C ASN A 363 31.15 27.60 1.58
N ILE A 364 30.84 28.74 0.96
CA ILE A 364 31.17 29.09 -0.44
C ILE A 364 30.49 28.12 -1.43
N ALA A 365 31.21 27.10 -1.89
CA ALA A 365 30.74 26.06 -2.82
C ALA A 365 31.24 24.68 -2.37
N GLY A 366 31.54 24.54 -1.07
CA GLY A 366 32.04 23.30 -0.50
C GLY A 366 31.08 22.14 -0.72
N GLN A 367 31.65 20.98 -1.07
CA GLN A 367 30.93 19.72 -1.23
C GLN A 367 31.45 18.71 -0.22
N PHE A 368 30.52 18.03 0.45
CA PHE A 368 30.86 17.02 1.46
C PHE A 368 29.99 15.79 1.28
N ASN A 369 30.61 14.64 1.05
CA ASN A 369 29.92 13.36 1.03
C ASN A 369 30.28 12.56 2.30
N GLY A 370 29.34 12.38 3.21
CA GLY A 370 29.67 11.72 4.48
C GLY A 370 28.62 11.89 5.57
N ARG A 371 28.93 11.33 6.74
CA ARG A 371 28.11 11.45 7.95
C ARG A 371 28.80 12.36 8.96
N ILE A 372 28.07 13.32 9.54
CA ILE A 372 28.60 14.27 10.53
C ILE A 372 27.83 14.13 11.83
N TYR A 373 28.47 13.62 12.88
CA TYR A 373 27.96 13.69 14.24
C TYR A 373 28.70 14.79 15.01
N SER A 374 28.01 15.87 15.36
CA SER A 374 28.61 17.06 15.96
C SER A 374 27.99 17.41 17.30
N GLN A 375 28.80 17.46 18.35
CA GLN A 375 28.39 18.01 19.65
C GLN A 375 28.33 19.54 19.66
N GLY A 376 28.98 20.20 18.68
CA GLY A 376 28.91 21.63 18.46
C GLY A 376 27.95 22.02 17.32
N PRO A 377 27.62 23.32 17.19
CA PRO A 377 26.79 23.83 16.10
C PRO A 377 27.40 23.52 14.71
N VAL A 378 26.54 23.26 13.72
CA VAL A 378 26.93 23.02 12.33
C VAL A 378 26.31 24.09 11.43
N ALA A 379 27.05 24.60 10.44
CA ALA A 379 26.56 25.56 9.47
C ALA A 379 26.84 25.15 8.03
N LEU A 380 25.83 25.29 7.17
CA LEU A 380 25.92 25.21 5.72
C LEU A 380 25.45 26.54 5.12
N SER A 381 26.31 27.20 4.34
CA SER A 381 26.00 28.51 3.75
C SER A 381 26.37 28.61 2.28
N ASN A 382 25.74 29.54 1.55
CA ASN A 382 25.92 29.78 0.10
C ASN A 382 25.45 28.59 -0.76
N ALA A 383 26.24 28.13 -1.73
CA ALA A 383 25.87 27.09 -2.70
C ALA A 383 26.46 25.71 -2.34
N THR A 384 26.53 25.42 -1.04
CA THR A 384 27.13 24.18 -0.52
C THR A 384 26.20 22.99 -0.66
N THR A 385 26.79 21.80 -0.81
CA THR A 385 26.05 20.54 -0.88
C THR A 385 26.66 19.53 0.09
N LEU A 386 25.82 19.00 0.97
CA LEU A 386 26.13 17.81 1.77
C LEU A 386 25.33 16.63 1.22
N ILE A 387 26.01 15.55 0.87
CA ILE A 387 25.39 14.27 0.48
C ILE A 387 25.69 13.28 1.61
N GLY A 388 24.67 12.78 2.30
CA GLY A 388 24.87 11.97 3.50
C GLY A 388 23.91 12.31 4.62
N ALA A 389 24.42 12.37 5.84
CA ALA A 389 23.61 12.59 7.04
C ALA A 389 24.29 13.56 8.01
N VAL A 390 23.50 14.42 8.67
CA VAL A 390 23.99 15.30 9.73
C VAL A 390 23.18 15.14 11.01
N THR A 391 23.88 14.74 12.07
CA THR A 391 23.39 14.74 13.45
C THR A 391 24.11 15.83 14.21
N ALA A 392 23.42 16.92 14.49
CA ALA A 392 24.03 18.11 15.09
C ALA A 392 23.25 18.59 16.30
N CYS A 393 23.97 19.24 17.21
CA CYS A 393 23.37 19.86 18.39
C CYS A 393 22.48 21.05 18.02
N GLN A 394 22.91 21.83 17.02
CA GLN A 394 22.20 22.90 16.34
C GLN A 394 22.66 22.94 14.88
N LEU A 395 21.79 23.32 13.95
CA LEU A 395 22.09 23.33 12.51
C LEU A 395 21.58 24.61 11.84
N GLN A 396 22.46 25.34 11.15
CA GLN A 396 22.09 26.48 10.33
C GLN A 396 22.24 26.16 8.83
N MET A 397 21.21 26.45 8.05
CA MET A 397 21.24 26.42 6.59
C MET A 397 20.93 27.81 6.03
N SER A 398 21.81 28.38 5.22
CA SER A 398 21.62 29.74 4.68
C SER A 398 21.81 29.82 3.17
N ASN A 399 21.21 30.84 2.54
CA ASN A 399 21.19 31.06 1.09
C ASN A 399 20.59 29.88 0.31
N THR A 400 21.42 29.11 -0.40
CA THR A 400 21.01 28.02 -1.30
C THR A 400 21.60 26.67 -0.89
N ALA A 401 22.00 26.53 0.38
CA ALA A 401 22.60 25.32 0.89
C ALA A 401 21.68 24.10 0.73
N LYS A 402 22.27 22.95 0.41
CA LYS A 402 21.55 21.71 0.14
C LYS A 402 22.07 20.54 0.97
N ILE A 403 21.15 19.76 1.52
CA ILE A 403 21.41 18.42 2.07
C ILE A 403 20.68 17.39 1.22
N ILE A 404 21.35 16.31 0.82
CA ILE A 404 20.79 15.17 0.10
C ILE A 404 21.00 13.93 0.97
N GLY A 405 19.92 13.36 1.50
CA GLY A 405 19.96 12.14 2.28
C GLY A 405 20.45 10.95 1.45
N GLN A 406 21.59 10.39 1.80
CA GLN A 406 22.13 9.18 1.16
C GLN A 406 23.04 8.44 2.15
N SER A 407 22.55 7.36 2.75
CA SER A 407 23.26 6.59 3.77
C SER A 407 22.61 5.21 3.88
N GLU A 408 23.41 4.16 4.07
CA GLU A 408 22.92 2.80 4.34
C GLU A 408 21.93 2.75 5.53
N CYS A 409 21.96 3.74 6.42
CA CYS A 409 21.14 3.79 7.62
C CYS A 409 19.66 4.14 7.43
N PHE A 410 19.29 4.81 6.34
CA PHE A 410 17.91 5.24 6.08
C PHE A 410 17.55 5.31 4.58
N ASP A 411 18.55 5.12 3.71
CA ASP A 411 18.41 4.95 2.27
C ASP A 411 19.35 3.80 1.82
N PRO A 412 19.10 2.55 2.30
CA PRO A 412 19.94 1.42 1.97
C PRO A 412 19.94 1.22 0.45
N GLN A 413 21.11 1.39 -0.16
CA GLN A 413 21.30 1.03 -1.56
C GLN A 413 21.07 -0.49 -1.68
N PRO A 414 20.24 -0.96 -2.62
CA PRO A 414 19.90 -2.38 -2.71
C PRO A 414 21.17 -3.20 -2.99
N LYS A 415 21.56 -4.05 -2.04
CA LYS A 415 22.66 -5.00 -2.22
C LYS A 415 22.15 -6.19 -3.03
N ASN A 416 22.60 -6.27 -4.26
CA ASN A 416 22.35 -7.43 -5.10
C ASN A 416 23.22 -8.62 -4.64
N THR A 417 22.71 -9.85 -4.75
CA THR A 417 23.45 -11.09 -4.46
C THR A 417 23.41 -12.01 -5.68
N LEU A 418 24.50 -12.73 -5.97
CA LEU A 418 24.50 -13.77 -7.00
C LEU A 418 24.07 -15.11 -6.39
N LYS A 419 23.04 -15.75 -6.94
CA LYS A 419 22.53 -17.05 -6.48
C LYS A 419 22.68 -18.11 -7.58
N ILE A 420 23.17 -19.29 -7.19
CA ILE A 420 23.32 -20.46 -8.06
C ILE A 420 22.30 -21.53 -7.65
N THR A 421 21.51 -22.04 -8.61
CA THR A 421 20.47 -23.06 -8.37
C THR A 421 20.50 -24.15 -9.45
N PRO A 422 20.46 -25.45 -9.10
CA PRO A 422 20.48 -25.99 -7.74
C PRO A 422 21.89 -25.89 -7.11
N LYS A 423 22.00 -25.91 -5.76
CA LYS A 423 23.32 -25.89 -5.08
C LYS A 423 24.08 -27.21 -5.17
N THR A 424 23.39 -28.33 -5.33
CA THR A 424 23.95 -29.66 -5.60
C THR A 424 23.01 -30.38 -6.54
N ALA A 425 23.52 -31.29 -7.38
CA ALA A 425 22.69 -32.15 -8.20
C ALA A 425 23.39 -33.47 -8.49
N PHE A 426 22.60 -34.46 -8.92
CA PHE A 426 23.08 -35.74 -9.39
C PHE A 426 22.61 -35.92 -10.84
N GLY A 427 23.49 -36.44 -11.67
CA GLY A 427 23.20 -36.71 -13.07
C GLY A 427 24.28 -37.64 -13.63
N LEU A 428 24.17 -37.94 -14.91
CA LEU A 428 25.05 -38.91 -15.55
C LEU A 428 26.11 -38.21 -16.39
N THR A 429 27.25 -38.86 -16.60
CA THR A 429 28.37 -38.31 -17.41
C THR A 429 27.97 -38.03 -18.86
N CYS A 430 26.91 -38.67 -19.34
CA CYS A 430 26.31 -38.44 -20.65
C CYS A 430 25.19 -37.37 -20.68
N GLU A 431 24.88 -36.71 -19.56
CA GLU A 431 23.87 -35.65 -19.49
C GLU A 431 24.54 -34.32 -19.15
N ARG A 432 23.82 -33.24 -19.44
CA ARG A 432 24.16 -31.93 -18.94
C ARG A 432 23.16 -31.53 -17.86
N MET A 433 23.67 -31.06 -16.73
CA MET A 433 22.85 -30.57 -15.64
C MET A 433 22.56 -29.08 -15.83
N PRO A 434 21.30 -28.64 -15.80
CA PRO A 434 20.99 -27.22 -15.83
C PRO A 434 21.40 -26.56 -14.51
N VAL A 435 22.16 -25.46 -14.61
CA VAL A 435 22.55 -24.60 -13.50
C VAL A 435 22.14 -23.17 -13.84
N THR A 436 21.35 -22.57 -12.97
CA THR A 436 20.83 -21.21 -13.13
C THR A 436 21.55 -20.25 -12.19
N PHE A 437 22.11 -19.20 -12.77
CA PHE A 437 22.73 -18.07 -12.08
C PHE A 437 21.75 -16.91 -12.11
N SER A 438 21.42 -16.35 -10.95
CA SER A 438 20.49 -15.22 -10.84
C SER A 438 21.00 -14.18 -9.87
N VAL A 439 21.01 -12.92 -10.29
CA VAL A 439 21.20 -11.76 -9.43
C VAL A 439 19.88 -11.43 -8.75
N ARG A 440 19.88 -11.47 -7.42
CA ARG A 440 18.71 -11.21 -6.58
C ARG A 440 18.89 -9.91 -5.83
N LYS A 441 17.83 -9.13 -5.72
CA LYS A 441 17.75 -7.98 -4.82
C LYS A 441 17.76 -8.47 -3.38
N GLU A 442 17.93 -7.55 -2.43
CA GLU A 442 17.97 -7.84 -1.00
C GLU A 442 16.69 -8.53 -0.48
N ASN A 443 15.52 -8.22 -1.07
CA ASN A 443 14.25 -8.87 -0.75
C ASN A 443 14.07 -10.28 -1.38
N GLY A 444 15.10 -10.81 -2.06
CA GLY A 444 15.09 -12.12 -2.71
C GLY A 444 14.48 -12.16 -4.11
N ASP A 445 13.90 -11.06 -4.60
CA ASP A 445 13.34 -10.96 -5.95
C ASP A 445 14.43 -10.99 -7.01
N LEU A 446 14.06 -11.44 -8.22
CA LEU A 446 14.96 -11.39 -9.37
C LEU A 446 15.22 -9.94 -9.77
N ASP A 447 16.48 -9.55 -9.92
CA ASP A 447 16.80 -8.24 -10.48
C ASP A 447 16.70 -8.26 -12.01
N THR A 448 15.48 -8.13 -12.51
CA THR A 448 15.17 -8.13 -13.96
C THR A 448 15.76 -6.94 -14.71
N ASN A 449 16.26 -5.92 -14.01
CA ASN A 449 16.94 -4.77 -14.61
C ASN A 449 18.46 -4.93 -14.63
N TYR A 450 19.01 -5.96 -13.97
CA TYR A 450 20.43 -6.20 -13.96
C TYR A 450 20.91 -6.67 -15.35
N SER A 451 21.93 -5.98 -15.87
CA SER A 451 22.64 -6.38 -17.07
C SER A 451 24.13 -6.46 -16.77
N GLY A 452 24.69 -7.66 -16.82
CA GLY A 452 26.11 -7.89 -16.52
C GLY A 452 26.69 -9.02 -17.36
N THR A 453 27.95 -9.35 -17.06
CA THR A 453 28.64 -10.49 -17.66
C THR A 453 28.88 -11.53 -16.57
N LEU A 454 28.32 -12.73 -16.76
CA LEU A 454 28.54 -13.89 -15.91
C LEU A 454 29.81 -14.62 -16.33
N ASN A 455 30.71 -14.85 -15.36
CA ASN A 455 31.80 -15.79 -15.44
C ASN A 455 31.43 -17.02 -14.59
N ALA A 456 31.28 -18.19 -15.21
CA ALA A 456 31.05 -19.44 -14.51
C ALA A 456 32.25 -20.38 -14.72
N SER A 457 32.81 -20.91 -13.64
CA SER A 457 34.03 -21.74 -13.65
C SER A 457 33.83 -23.04 -12.88
N VAL A 458 34.62 -24.05 -13.23
CA VAL A 458 34.67 -25.33 -12.51
C VAL A 458 35.89 -25.33 -11.59
N THR A 459 35.66 -25.43 -10.27
CA THR A 459 36.70 -25.24 -9.24
C THR A 459 37.33 -26.55 -8.73
N SER A 460 36.83 -27.72 -9.11
CA SER A 460 37.38 -29.01 -8.67
C SER A 460 38.58 -29.51 -9.52
N VAL A 461 39.35 -30.46 -8.98
CA VAL A 461 40.66 -30.94 -9.47
C VAL A 461 40.65 -31.59 -10.88
N ASN A 462 39.49 -31.76 -11.51
CA ASN A 462 39.30 -32.38 -12.83
C ASN A 462 38.64 -31.43 -13.86
N SER A 463 38.92 -30.13 -13.79
CA SER A 463 38.32 -29.12 -14.68
C SER A 463 38.48 -29.42 -16.18
N THR A 464 39.54 -30.16 -16.60
CA THR A 464 39.78 -30.54 -18.00
C THR A 464 38.77 -31.53 -18.57
N ASN A 465 37.98 -32.20 -17.74
CA ASN A 465 36.94 -33.16 -18.18
C ASN A 465 35.53 -32.60 -18.01
N SER A 466 35.39 -31.33 -17.62
CA SER A 466 34.10 -30.68 -17.37
C SER A 466 33.92 -29.51 -18.32
N CYS A 467 32.69 -29.21 -18.72
CA CYS A 467 32.42 -28.10 -19.62
C CYS A 467 31.05 -27.47 -19.41
N TRP A 468 30.90 -26.25 -19.91
CA TRP A 468 29.66 -25.49 -19.90
C TRP A 468 29.08 -25.33 -21.30
N ALA A 469 27.79 -25.63 -21.45
CA ALA A 469 27.04 -25.38 -22.67
C ALA A 469 26.00 -24.27 -22.47
N LEU A 470 25.73 -23.53 -23.55
CA LEU A 470 24.71 -22.45 -23.58
C LEU A 470 23.29 -22.96 -23.81
N THR A 471 23.14 -24.20 -24.26
CA THR A 471 21.87 -24.90 -24.41
C THR A 471 22.11 -26.38 -24.10
N GLU A 472 21.05 -27.11 -23.76
CA GLU A 472 21.12 -28.53 -23.45
C GLU A 472 21.76 -29.32 -24.61
N ASP A 473 21.32 -29.05 -25.84
CA ASP A 473 21.71 -29.76 -27.06
C ASP A 473 22.94 -29.19 -27.80
N ALA A 474 23.67 -28.24 -27.20
CA ALA A 474 24.81 -27.61 -27.89
C ALA A 474 25.84 -28.66 -28.36
N ALA A 475 26.22 -28.65 -29.65
CA ALA A 475 27.16 -29.62 -30.22
C ALA A 475 28.56 -29.57 -29.59
N GLU A 476 28.96 -28.39 -29.09
CA GLU A 476 30.21 -28.16 -28.37
C GLU A 476 29.93 -27.42 -27.06
N CYS A 477 30.84 -27.58 -26.09
CA CYS A 477 30.79 -26.93 -24.79
C CYS A 477 32.17 -26.32 -24.46
N SER A 478 32.19 -25.23 -23.69
CA SER A 478 33.42 -24.56 -23.26
C SER A 478 34.07 -25.36 -22.14
N GLU A 479 35.25 -25.93 -22.38
CA GLU A 479 36.01 -26.67 -21.36
C GLU A 479 36.48 -25.72 -20.24
N GLY A 480 36.23 -26.11 -18.99
CA GLY A 480 36.56 -25.30 -17.80
C GLY A 480 35.58 -24.14 -17.57
N ASP A 481 35.94 -22.95 -18.07
CA ASP A 481 35.28 -21.68 -17.74
C ASP A 481 34.45 -21.13 -18.91
N ILE A 482 33.35 -20.45 -18.60
CA ILE A 482 32.52 -19.76 -19.60
C ILE A 482 32.20 -18.34 -19.16
N THR A 483 32.30 -17.41 -20.11
CA THR A 483 31.89 -16.02 -19.96
C THR A 483 30.70 -15.75 -20.88
N THR A 484 29.58 -15.28 -20.33
CA THR A 484 28.35 -15.01 -21.09
C THR A 484 27.61 -13.80 -20.53
N SER A 485 26.78 -13.15 -21.35
CA SER A 485 25.86 -12.11 -20.87
C SER A 485 24.84 -12.68 -19.87
N LEU A 486 24.49 -11.90 -18.84
CA LEU A 486 23.45 -12.17 -17.85
C LEU A 486 22.28 -11.17 -18.03
N PRO A 487 21.50 -11.25 -19.13
CA PRO A 487 20.41 -10.31 -19.38
C PRO A 487 19.25 -10.56 -18.41
N GLY A 488 18.69 -9.47 -17.87
CA GLY A 488 17.57 -9.56 -16.93
C GLY A 488 17.93 -10.22 -15.60
N GLY A 489 19.21 -10.11 -15.19
CA GLY A 489 19.71 -10.67 -13.96
C GLY A 489 19.73 -12.19 -13.90
N GLN A 490 19.50 -12.92 -14.99
CA GLN A 490 19.45 -14.37 -14.97
C GLN A 490 20.10 -15.03 -16.19
N ARG A 491 20.75 -16.18 -15.97
CA ARG A 491 21.23 -17.04 -17.05
C ARG A 491 21.21 -18.49 -16.61
N ARG A 492 20.66 -19.36 -17.47
CA ARG A 492 20.79 -20.82 -17.34
C ARG A 492 21.94 -21.30 -18.21
N LEU A 493 22.80 -22.13 -17.64
CA LEU A 493 23.91 -22.82 -18.28
C LEU A 493 23.79 -24.33 -18.02
N TRP A 494 24.46 -25.14 -18.82
CA TRP A 494 24.39 -26.60 -18.71
C TRP A 494 25.78 -27.17 -18.41
N LEU A 495 25.95 -27.70 -17.20
CA LEU A 495 27.19 -28.31 -16.71
C LEU A 495 27.29 -29.76 -17.16
N GLN A 496 28.40 -30.15 -17.78
CA GLN A 496 28.65 -31.54 -18.19
C GLN A 496 29.98 -32.03 -17.64
N SER A 497 30.08 -33.33 -17.38
CA SER A 497 31.34 -34.02 -17.06
C SER A 497 31.55 -35.25 -17.93
N LYS A 498 32.68 -35.32 -18.63
CA LYS A 498 33.14 -36.50 -19.40
C LYS A 498 33.61 -37.65 -18.50
N THR A 499 33.75 -37.43 -17.19
CA THR A 499 34.21 -38.47 -16.24
C THR A 499 33.36 -38.51 -14.99
N ALA A 500 33.20 -39.70 -14.42
CA ALA A 500 32.46 -39.88 -13.18
C ALA A 500 33.19 -39.23 -11.98
N GLY A 501 32.45 -38.56 -11.11
CA GLY A 501 33.01 -37.85 -9.96
C GLY A 501 32.13 -36.70 -9.45
N GLU A 502 32.68 -35.91 -8.55
CA GLU A 502 32.05 -34.72 -7.98
C GLU A 502 32.73 -33.44 -8.49
N ILE A 503 31.91 -32.45 -8.85
CA ILE A 503 32.33 -31.17 -9.42
C ILE A 503 31.80 -30.04 -8.54
N THR A 504 32.64 -29.06 -8.22
CA THR A 504 32.21 -27.78 -7.65
C THR A 504 32.38 -26.69 -8.69
N ILE A 505 31.53 -25.68 -8.62
CA ILE A 505 31.52 -24.56 -9.55
C ILE A 505 31.50 -23.24 -8.78
N GLU A 506 31.96 -22.20 -9.45
CA GLU A 506 31.87 -20.81 -9.02
C GLU A 506 31.16 -20.00 -10.12
N GLY A 507 30.39 -19.00 -9.72
CA GLY A 507 29.85 -17.98 -10.60
C GLY A 507 30.23 -16.61 -10.08
N ALA A 508 30.56 -15.68 -10.98
CA ALA A 508 30.85 -14.29 -10.66
C ALA A 508 30.25 -13.33 -11.70
N THR A 509 29.75 -12.17 -11.26
CA THR A 509 29.29 -11.07 -12.12
C THR A 509 29.49 -9.72 -11.41
N GLY A 510 30.31 -8.83 -11.98
CA GLY A 510 30.76 -7.62 -11.27
C GLY A 510 31.49 -7.99 -9.98
N ASP A 511 31.06 -7.40 -8.86
CA ASP A 511 31.60 -7.68 -7.51
C ASP A 511 30.89 -8.85 -6.80
N LEU A 512 29.91 -9.48 -7.45
CA LEU A 512 29.12 -10.58 -6.88
C LEU A 512 29.74 -11.92 -7.26
N SER A 513 29.99 -12.80 -6.28
CA SER A 513 30.38 -14.19 -6.52
C SER A 513 29.61 -15.16 -5.64
N ASN A 514 29.50 -16.42 -6.08
CA ASN A 514 28.94 -17.51 -5.27
C ASN A 514 29.46 -18.87 -5.76
N ASN A 515 29.45 -19.86 -4.87
CA ASN A 515 29.90 -21.22 -5.12
C ASN A 515 28.75 -22.23 -4.97
N ALA A 516 28.81 -23.30 -5.76
CA ALA A 516 27.87 -24.42 -5.65
C ALA A 516 28.56 -25.76 -5.93
N GLY A 517 27.99 -26.83 -5.40
CA GLY A 517 28.49 -28.19 -5.49
C GLY A 517 28.58 -28.86 -4.10
N PRO A 518 28.96 -30.15 -4.07
CA PRO A 518 29.35 -30.96 -5.23
C PRO A 518 28.15 -31.38 -6.11
N TYR A 519 28.32 -31.25 -7.43
CA TYR A 519 27.52 -31.86 -8.48
C TYR A 519 28.11 -33.21 -8.84
N ARG A 520 27.32 -34.28 -8.71
CA ARG A 520 27.82 -35.64 -8.86
C ARG A 520 27.42 -36.25 -10.20
N PHE A 521 28.41 -36.59 -11.01
CA PHE A 521 28.24 -37.27 -12.30
C PHE A 521 28.58 -38.76 -12.16
N ALA A 522 27.65 -39.64 -12.55
CA ALA A 522 27.82 -41.10 -12.53
C ALA A 522 27.80 -41.68 -13.95
N PRO A 523 28.47 -42.81 -14.22
CA PRO A 523 28.46 -43.43 -15.55
C PRO A 523 27.15 -44.18 -15.85
N PHE A 524 26.35 -44.50 -14.83
CA PHE A 524 25.04 -45.14 -14.94
C PHE A 524 24.19 -44.87 -13.70
N GLY A 525 22.87 -44.95 -13.83
CA GLY A 525 21.94 -44.68 -12.74
C GLY A 525 20.47 -44.80 -13.13
N PHE A 526 19.61 -44.25 -12.27
CA PHE A 526 18.19 -44.04 -12.60
C PHE A 526 17.96 -42.57 -12.95
N ARG A 527 17.38 -42.32 -14.13
CA ARG A 527 16.80 -41.03 -14.49
C ARG A 527 15.31 -41.07 -14.18
N ILE A 528 14.82 -40.03 -13.52
CA ILE A 528 13.43 -39.96 -13.06
C ILE A 528 12.80 -38.74 -13.72
N ASN A 529 11.68 -38.96 -14.40
CA ASN A 529 10.93 -37.94 -15.13
C ASN A 529 11.80 -37.11 -16.10
N GLY A 530 12.74 -37.78 -16.79
CA GLY A 530 13.67 -37.10 -17.71
C GLY A 530 14.73 -36.24 -17.04
N GLY A 531 14.80 -36.20 -15.71
CA GLY A 531 15.70 -35.33 -14.94
C GLY A 531 15.01 -34.08 -14.36
N ASP A 532 13.78 -33.79 -14.79
CA ASP A 532 13.00 -32.64 -14.31
C ASP A 532 12.23 -32.95 -13.02
N PRO A 533 11.95 -31.93 -12.18
CA PRO A 533 11.04 -32.09 -11.05
C PRO A 533 9.66 -32.56 -11.50
N ALA A 534 9.14 -33.60 -10.85
CA ALA A 534 7.77 -34.02 -11.04
C ALA A 534 6.83 -33.02 -10.33
N LYS A 535 5.99 -32.34 -11.12
CA LYS A 535 4.99 -31.39 -10.61
C LYS A 535 3.71 -32.14 -10.25
N MET A 536 3.18 -31.93 -9.05
CA MET A 536 1.96 -32.60 -8.58
C MET A 536 1.10 -31.71 -7.70
N VAL A 537 -0.17 -32.09 -7.59
CA VAL A 537 -1.13 -31.51 -6.64
C VAL A 537 -1.18 -32.38 -5.40
N ALA A 538 -1.04 -31.77 -4.21
CA ALA A 538 -1.09 -32.49 -2.95
C ALA A 538 -2.37 -33.32 -2.84
N GLY A 539 -2.28 -34.59 -2.44
CA GLY A 539 -3.40 -35.53 -2.38
C GLY A 539 -3.73 -36.25 -3.69
N LYS A 540 -3.29 -35.73 -4.84
CA LYS A 540 -3.52 -36.33 -6.15
C LYS A 540 -2.39 -37.31 -6.51
N THR A 541 -2.75 -38.48 -7.05
CA THR A 541 -1.77 -39.48 -7.48
C THR A 541 -1.16 -39.09 -8.82
N GLU A 542 0.16 -39.01 -8.86
CA GLU A 542 0.93 -38.78 -10.08
C GLU A 542 1.83 -39.99 -10.39
N THR A 543 2.20 -40.16 -11.65
CA THR A 543 3.04 -41.29 -12.08
C THR A 543 4.42 -40.83 -12.53
N LEU A 544 5.46 -41.27 -11.83
CA LEU A 544 6.84 -41.00 -12.19
C LEU A 544 7.34 -41.98 -13.25
N LEU A 545 7.98 -41.48 -14.29
CA LEU A 545 8.74 -42.29 -15.23
C LEU A 545 10.14 -42.57 -14.66
N ILE A 546 10.53 -43.83 -14.53
CA ILE A 546 11.87 -44.25 -14.11
C ILE A 546 12.56 -44.94 -15.28
N GLU A 547 13.76 -44.48 -15.61
CA GLU A 547 14.58 -45.04 -16.67
C GLU A 547 15.92 -45.48 -16.09
N ALA A 548 16.30 -46.74 -16.29
CA ALA A 548 17.66 -47.21 -16.05
C ALA A 548 18.51 -46.81 -17.25
N VAL A 549 19.56 -46.01 -17.02
CA VAL A 549 20.33 -45.35 -18.09
C VAL A 549 21.83 -45.47 -17.82
N ALA A 550 22.61 -45.55 -18.90
CA ALA A 550 24.06 -45.61 -18.87
C ALA A 550 24.67 -44.70 -19.93
N ASP A 551 25.88 -44.24 -19.65
CA ASP A 551 26.73 -43.54 -20.60
C ASP A 551 27.30 -44.50 -21.63
N THR A 552 27.21 -44.11 -22.90
CA THR A 552 27.75 -44.85 -24.07
C THR A 552 28.80 -44.03 -24.83
N GLY A 553 29.24 -42.90 -24.27
CA GLY A 553 30.18 -41.97 -24.87
C GLY A 553 29.56 -40.93 -25.81
N ALA A 554 28.30 -41.12 -26.24
CA ALA A 554 27.58 -40.18 -27.10
C ALA A 554 26.40 -39.50 -26.40
N LYS A 555 25.54 -40.29 -25.74
CA LYS A 555 24.32 -39.86 -25.02
C LYS A 555 23.99 -40.89 -23.94
N CYS A 556 23.12 -40.52 -22.99
CA CYS A 556 22.59 -41.51 -22.07
C CYS A 556 21.55 -42.37 -22.77
N GLU A 557 21.87 -43.64 -22.89
CA GLU A 557 20.98 -44.62 -23.47
C GLU A 557 20.31 -45.44 -22.38
N VAL A 558 19.08 -45.87 -22.65
CA VAL A 558 18.34 -46.73 -21.74
C VAL A 558 18.99 -48.11 -21.75
N ILE A 559 19.24 -48.64 -20.57
CA ILE A 559 19.75 -50.00 -20.37
C ILE A 559 18.60 -50.97 -20.69
N GLU A 560 18.37 -51.28 -21.97
CA GLU A 560 17.20 -52.06 -22.42
C GLU A 560 17.15 -53.48 -21.83
N ASP A 561 18.30 -54.04 -21.44
CA ASP A 561 18.39 -55.34 -20.76
C ASP A 561 18.15 -55.24 -19.24
N TYR A 562 17.94 -54.05 -18.69
CA TYR A 562 17.43 -53.87 -17.34
C TYR A 562 15.93 -54.21 -17.31
N GLY A 563 15.61 -55.42 -16.80
CA GLY A 563 14.26 -55.97 -16.88
C GLY A 563 14.00 -56.72 -18.20
N LYS A 564 15.03 -57.36 -18.76
CA LYS A 564 15.03 -58.01 -20.10
C LYS A 564 13.95 -59.07 -20.29
N VAL A 565 13.51 -59.72 -19.21
CA VAL A 565 12.40 -60.67 -19.28
C VAL A 565 11.10 -59.88 -19.11
N GLU A 566 10.17 -59.98 -20.06
CA GLU A 566 8.87 -59.31 -19.94
C GLU A 566 8.19 -59.74 -18.62
N GLY A 567 7.89 -58.78 -17.75
CA GLY A 567 7.39 -59.06 -16.39
C GLY A 567 8.44 -59.18 -15.30
N GLU A 568 9.73 -58.94 -15.58
CA GLU A 568 10.79 -58.99 -14.57
C GLU A 568 10.62 -57.88 -13.53
N VAL A 569 10.48 -58.31 -12.27
CA VAL A 569 10.27 -57.42 -11.12
C VAL A 569 11.58 -57.19 -10.39
N LYS A 570 12.09 -55.96 -10.44
CA LYS A 570 13.29 -55.52 -9.72
C LYS A 570 12.92 -55.09 -8.29
N LYS A 571 13.79 -55.42 -7.33
CA LYS A 571 13.63 -55.02 -5.93
C LYS A 571 14.50 -53.79 -5.68
N LEU A 572 13.90 -52.61 -5.75
CA LEU A 572 14.58 -51.34 -5.52
C LEU A 572 14.44 -50.92 -4.08
N LYS A 573 15.52 -50.40 -3.50
CA LYS A 573 15.49 -49.73 -2.20
C LYS A 573 15.21 -48.26 -2.45
N ILE A 574 14.19 -47.74 -1.77
CA ILE A 574 13.82 -46.33 -1.76
C ILE A 574 14.24 -45.78 -0.39
N THR A 575 14.99 -44.68 -0.37
CA THR A 575 15.58 -44.07 0.83
C THR A 575 15.47 -42.55 0.81
N SER A 576 15.78 -41.93 1.94
CA SER A 576 16.12 -40.50 2.01
C SER A 576 14.98 -39.58 1.56
N LEU A 577 13.77 -39.77 2.12
CA LEU A 577 12.72 -38.77 1.93
C LEU A 577 13.16 -37.49 2.66
N ASP A 578 13.60 -36.50 1.89
CA ASP A 578 14.11 -35.23 2.41
C ASP A 578 13.16 -34.09 2.04
N PHE A 579 12.84 -33.23 3.01
CA PHE A 579 12.14 -31.97 2.79
C PHE A 579 13.15 -30.89 2.43
N VAL A 580 13.03 -30.30 1.24
CA VAL A 580 14.00 -29.33 0.73
C VAL A 580 13.50 -27.91 0.93
N ARG A 581 12.27 -27.62 0.50
CA ARG A 581 11.64 -26.30 0.62
C ARG A 581 10.14 -26.44 0.89
N PRO A 582 9.68 -26.19 2.13
CA PRO A 582 10.46 -25.94 3.34
C PRO A 582 11.33 -27.14 3.76
N THR A 583 12.33 -26.92 4.61
CA THR A 583 13.17 -28.00 5.19
C THR A 583 12.48 -28.75 6.33
N THR A 584 11.23 -28.41 6.62
CA THR A 584 10.41 -29.11 7.62
C THR A 584 9.29 -29.87 6.91
N GLY A 585 8.82 -30.94 7.51
CA GLY A 585 7.71 -31.72 7.01
C GLY A 585 7.45 -32.94 7.88
N SER A 586 6.20 -33.40 7.89
CA SER A 586 5.80 -34.58 8.67
C SER A 586 4.98 -35.58 7.85
N LYS A 587 4.51 -35.19 6.67
CA LYS A 587 3.74 -36.06 5.79
C LYS A 587 4.68 -37.02 5.07
N SER A 588 4.22 -38.26 4.97
CA SER A 588 4.94 -39.31 4.27
C SER A 588 4.55 -39.33 2.78
N LEU A 589 5.46 -39.82 1.95
CA LEU A 589 5.22 -40.05 0.53
C LEU A 589 4.62 -41.46 0.37
N ASN A 590 3.44 -41.56 -0.23
CA ASN A 590 2.89 -42.84 -0.66
C ASN A 590 3.49 -43.20 -2.02
N ILE A 591 4.08 -44.39 -2.11
CA ILE A 591 4.72 -44.93 -3.31
C ILE A 591 4.01 -46.24 -3.65
N ASP A 592 3.06 -46.18 -4.58
CA ASP A 592 2.28 -47.32 -5.05
C ASP A 592 1.72 -48.16 -3.89
N GLY A 593 1.02 -47.50 -2.96
CA GLY A 593 0.43 -48.13 -1.76
C GLY A 593 1.40 -48.41 -0.62
N SER A 594 2.67 -48.00 -0.73
CA SER A 594 3.69 -48.15 0.33
C SER A 594 4.15 -46.80 0.86
N THR A 595 4.05 -46.58 2.16
CA THR A 595 4.41 -45.31 2.80
C THR A 595 5.91 -45.20 3.07
N LEU A 596 6.54 -44.13 2.58
CA LEU A 596 7.90 -43.71 2.89
C LEU A 596 7.83 -42.50 3.83
N ALA A 597 8.26 -42.68 5.09
CA ALA A 597 8.39 -41.59 6.06
C ALA A 597 9.80 -40.97 6.00
N ASP A 598 9.97 -39.81 6.64
CA ASP A 598 11.26 -39.14 6.80
C ASP A 598 12.32 -40.09 7.41
N GLY A 599 13.53 -40.05 6.85
CA GLY A 599 14.66 -40.91 7.22
C GLY A 599 14.43 -42.42 7.02
N ALA A 600 13.25 -42.84 6.58
CA ALA A 600 12.91 -44.25 6.43
C ALA A 600 13.46 -44.83 5.13
N SER A 601 13.43 -46.16 5.04
CA SER A 601 13.71 -46.87 3.81
C SER A 601 12.71 -47.99 3.56
N LYS A 602 12.31 -48.13 2.31
CA LYS A 602 11.40 -49.18 1.86
C LYS A 602 11.98 -49.93 0.67
N THR A 603 11.70 -51.22 0.58
CA THR A 603 12.02 -52.00 -0.62
C THR A 603 10.74 -52.15 -1.43
N LYS A 604 10.75 -51.68 -2.68
CA LYS A 604 9.61 -51.78 -3.59
C LYS A 604 9.95 -52.71 -4.75
N ARG A 605 8.94 -53.47 -5.14
CA ARG A 605 8.97 -54.35 -6.31
C ARG A 605 8.45 -53.56 -7.50
N ILE A 606 9.32 -53.23 -8.44
CA ILE A 606 8.99 -52.39 -9.60
C ILE A 606 9.24 -53.21 -10.87
N GLN A 607 8.26 -53.25 -11.75
CA GLN A 607 8.34 -53.95 -13.03
C GLN A 607 8.97 -53.03 -14.07
N PHE A 608 10.07 -53.46 -14.67
CA PHE A 608 10.72 -52.74 -15.77
C PHE A 608 10.38 -53.43 -17.10
N LYS A 609 10.17 -52.63 -18.14
CA LYS A 609 10.05 -53.08 -19.53
C LYS A 609 11.04 -52.27 -20.35
N GLN A 610 12.03 -52.95 -20.93
CA GLN A 610 13.10 -52.32 -21.73
C GLN A 610 13.77 -51.15 -20.98
N GLY A 611 14.15 -51.35 -19.71
CA GLY A 611 14.79 -50.32 -18.91
C GLY A 611 13.89 -49.19 -18.38
N LYS A 612 12.57 -49.21 -18.67
CA LYS A 612 11.61 -48.20 -18.18
C LYS A 612 10.59 -48.77 -17.21
N ALA A 613 10.16 -47.97 -16.23
CA ALA A 613 9.09 -48.30 -15.29
C ALA A 613 8.24 -47.06 -14.98
N LEU A 614 6.98 -47.29 -14.62
CA LEU A 614 6.07 -46.26 -14.12
C LEU A 614 5.86 -46.48 -12.63
N LEU A 615 5.98 -45.43 -11.83
CA LEU A 615 5.83 -45.47 -10.38
C LEU A 615 4.80 -44.46 -9.89
N PRO A 616 3.59 -44.91 -9.52
CA PRO A 616 2.59 -44.06 -8.89
C PRO A 616 3.06 -43.55 -7.54
N VAL A 617 2.91 -42.25 -7.30
CA VAL A 617 3.24 -41.57 -6.05
C VAL A 617 2.13 -40.62 -5.63
N THR A 618 1.97 -40.40 -4.34
CA THR A 618 1.01 -39.43 -3.79
C THR A 618 1.59 -38.81 -2.54
N TYR A 619 1.60 -37.48 -2.50
CA TYR A 619 2.09 -36.71 -1.36
C TYR A 619 0.99 -35.78 -0.86
N ASN A 620 0.73 -35.78 0.44
CA ASN A 620 -0.42 -35.08 1.05
C ASN A 620 -0.01 -33.74 1.71
N ASP A 621 1.01 -33.07 1.16
CA ASP A 621 1.45 -31.76 1.62
C ASP A 621 2.00 -30.93 0.44
N ALA A 622 2.28 -29.65 0.69
CA ALA A 622 2.97 -28.77 -0.25
C ALA A 622 4.49 -28.78 -0.03
N GLY A 623 5.24 -28.36 -1.05
CA GLY A 623 6.68 -28.15 -0.96
C GLY A 623 7.49 -28.98 -1.93
N GLU A 624 8.79 -28.77 -1.88
CA GLU A 624 9.78 -29.56 -2.59
C GLU A 624 10.29 -30.69 -1.70
N ILE A 625 10.09 -31.93 -2.15
CA ILE A 625 10.60 -33.14 -1.49
C ILE A 625 11.48 -33.92 -2.45
N THR A 626 12.40 -34.71 -1.90
CA THR A 626 13.24 -35.60 -2.69
C THR A 626 13.33 -36.98 -2.07
N PHE A 627 13.59 -38.00 -2.89
CA PHE A 627 13.90 -39.34 -2.41
C PHE A 627 14.85 -40.06 -3.37
N GLU A 628 15.57 -41.06 -2.89
CA GLU A 628 16.54 -41.81 -3.68
C GLU A 628 16.02 -43.22 -4.03
N LEU A 629 16.22 -43.63 -5.28
CA LEU A 629 16.07 -45.02 -5.73
C LEU A 629 17.44 -45.69 -5.87
N LEU A 630 17.51 -46.95 -5.43
CA LEU A 630 18.76 -47.70 -5.38
C LEU A 630 18.57 -49.18 -5.74
N ASP A 631 19.32 -49.65 -6.72
CA ASP A 631 19.58 -51.07 -6.99
C ASP A 631 21.05 -51.39 -6.67
N LYS A 632 21.35 -51.77 -5.42
CA LYS A 632 22.72 -52.14 -5.02
C LYS A 632 23.24 -53.42 -5.69
N LYS A 633 22.35 -54.26 -6.25
CA LYS A 633 22.73 -55.58 -6.77
C LYS A 633 23.11 -55.54 -8.23
N TRP A 634 22.62 -54.54 -8.97
CA TRP A 634 22.98 -54.37 -10.35
C TRP A 634 24.48 -54.12 -10.51
N LYS A 635 25.08 -54.76 -11.51
CA LYS A 635 26.47 -54.57 -11.91
C LYS A 635 26.51 -54.46 -13.44
N PRO A 636 27.38 -53.61 -14.00
CA PRO A 636 27.67 -53.65 -15.42
C PRO A 636 28.13 -55.05 -15.83
N LYS A 637 27.77 -55.51 -17.02
CA LYS A 637 28.21 -56.81 -17.54
C LYS A 637 29.72 -56.79 -17.72
N ASP A 638 30.42 -57.85 -17.29
CA ASP A 638 31.88 -57.91 -17.16
C ASP A 638 32.65 -57.22 -18.31
N CYS A 639 33.26 -56.07 -18.03
CA CYS A 639 34.30 -55.51 -18.89
C CYS A 639 35.50 -56.47 -18.86
N LYS A 640 35.76 -57.14 -19.99
CA LYS A 640 36.95 -58.00 -20.11
C LYS A 640 38.20 -57.17 -19.79
N ALA A 641 39.15 -57.74 -19.06
CA ALA A 641 40.33 -57.06 -18.51
C ALA A 641 41.24 -56.32 -19.53
N ASN A 642 41.03 -56.50 -20.84
CA ASN A 642 41.78 -55.89 -21.93
C ASN A 642 40.90 -55.06 -22.90
N SER A 643 39.69 -54.66 -22.48
CA SER A 643 38.84 -53.78 -23.28
C SER A 643 39.32 -52.33 -23.17
N THR A 644 39.61 -51.66 -24.28
CA THR A 644 39.84 -50.20 -24.35
C THR A 644 38.57 -49.38 -24.17
N ASP A 645 37.42 -50.05 -24.08
CA ASP A 645 36.07 -49.46 -24.09
C ASP A 645 35.51 -49.17 -22.68
N CYS A 646 36.18 -49.64 -21.62
CA CYS A 646 35.79 -49.33 -20.24
C CYS A 646 36.96 -48.66 -19.54
N ASP A 647 36.87 -47.36 -19.30
CA ASP A 647 37.93 -46.58 -18.66
C ASP A 647 38.05 -46.97 -17.17
N ASP A 648 39.26 -46.94 -16.63
CA ASP A 648 39.59 -47.56 -15.33
C ASP A 648 38.77 -47.04 -14.14
N ARG A 649 38.15 -45.86 -14.28
CA ARG A 649 37.32 -45.18 -13.26
C ARG A 649 35.88 -45.69 -13.16
N GLU A 650 35.36 -46.43 -14.15
CA GLU A 650 34.02 -47.03 -14.07
C GLU A 650 33.96 -48.22 -13.10
N ARG A 651 35.11 -48.84 -12.79
CA ARG A 651 35.21 -50.06 -11.97
C ARG A 651 34.84 -49.85 -10.49
N ASP A 652 34.92 -48.61 -10.00
CA ASP A 652 34.59 -48.25 -8.62
C ASP A 652 33.08 -47.98 -8.40
N TRP A 653 32.32 -47.76 -9.48
CA TRP A 653 30.88 -47.53 -9.40
C TRP A 653 30.12 -48.87 -9.44
N LYS A 654 29.20 -49.09 -8.49
CA LYS A 654 28.39 -50.32 -8.39
C LYS A 654 26.95 -49.98 -8.02
N GLY A 655 26.02 -50.69 -8.65
CA GLY A 655 24.59 -50.47 -8.46
C GLY A 655 24.05 -49.25 -9.21
N LEU A 656 22.74 -49.22 -9.45
CA LEU A 656 22.06 -48.06 -10.02
C LEU A 656 21.55 -47.18 -8.87
N LYS A 657 21.79 -45.87 -8.96
CA LYS A 657 21.25 -44.87 -8.03
C LYS A 657 20.61 -43.73 -8.83
N GLY A 658 19.52 -43.17 -8.33
CA GLY A 658 18.92 -41.94 -8.86
C GLY A 658 18.17 -41.19 -7.77
N LYS A 659 17.97 -39.88 -7.97
CA LYS A 659 17.25 -39.00 -7.04
C LYS A 659 16.00 -38.46 -7.73
N ALA A 660 14.84 -38.64 -7.11
CA ALA A 660 13.59 -38.04 -7.53
C ALA A 660 13.46 -36.67 -6.87
N VAL A 661 13.01 -35.67 -7.63
CA VAL A 661 12.60 -34.35 -7.13
C VAL A 661 11.12 -34.18 -7.42
N ILE A 662 10.34 -33.82 -6.41
CA ILE A 662 8.90 -33.59 -6.51
C ILE A 662 8.60 -32.18 -6.04
N TYR A 663 7.89 -31.42 -6.86
CA TYR A 663 7.25 -30.17 -6.46
C TYR A 663 5.76 -30.44 -6.24
N SER A 664 5.29 -30.23 -5.02
CA SER A 664 3.88 -30.37 -4.67
C SER A 664 3.28 -29.02 -4.32
N ARG A 665 2.13 -28.67 -4.91
CA ARG A 665 1.34 -27.50 -4.51
C ARG A 665 0.03 -27.91 -3.82
N PRO A 666 -0.59 -27.03 -3.03
CA PRO A 666 -1.99 -27.22 -2.64
C PRO A 666 -2.89 -27.35 -3.87
N TYR A 667 -4.07 -27.94 -3.69
CA TYR A 667 -5.09 -28.00 -4.74
C TYR A 667 -5.68 -26.62 -4.99
N THR A 668 -6.27 -26.04 -3.95
CA THR A 668 -6.89 -24.71 -3.96
C THR A 668 -6.95 -24.17 -2.52
N PHE A 669 -7.58 -23.00 -2.33
CA PHE A 669 -7.92 -22.47 -1.01
C PHE A 669 -9.39 -22.72 -0.68
N ALA A 670 -9.65 -23.35 0.46
CA ALA A 670 -10.99 -23.37 1.03
C ALA A 670 -11.28 -22.05 1.76
N LEU A 671 -12.42 -21.44 1.43
CA LEU A 671 -12.89 -20.19 2.03
C LEU A 671 -13.83 -20.52 3.19
N CYS A 672 -13.36 -20.30 4.42
CA CYS A 672 -13.98 -20.73 5.66
C CYS A 672 -14.19 -19.56 6.62
N GLY A 673 -14.99 -19.75 7.67
CA GLY A 673 -15.10 -18.75 8.76
C GLY A 673 -15.55 -17.36 8.29
N ILE A 674 -16.39 -17.30 7.27
CA ILE A 674 -16.84 -16.03 6.67
C ILE A 674 -17.75 -15.30 7.66
N GLN A 675 -17.39 -14.06 7.99
CA GLN A 675 -18.14 -13.27 8.99
C GLN A 675 -18.08 -11.77 8.72
N SER A 676 -19.21 -11.08 8.79
CA SER A 676 -19.28 -9.60 8.73
C SER A 676 -18.75 -8.95 10.02
N ALA A 677 -18.45 -7.64 10.00
CA ALA A 677 -18.15 -6.88 11.22
C ALA A 677 -19.23 -7.01 12.32
N GLY A 678 -20.51 -7.03 11.93
CA GLY A 678 -21.66 -7.26 12.83
C GLY A 678 -21.84 -8.69 13.32
N GLY A 679 -20.91 -9.60 13.02
CA GLY A 679 -20.91 -10.99 13.47
C GLY A 679 -21.79 -11.96 12.67
N LYS A 680 -22.42 -11.53 11.57
CA LYS A 680 -23.27 -12.37 10.72
C LYS A 680 -22.44 -13.38 9.93
N THR A 681 -22.94 -14.61 9.85
CA THR A 681 -22.29 -15.73 9.14
C THR A 681 -23.14 -16.30 8.01
N ASP A 682 -24.35 -15.76 7.78
CA ASP A 682 -25.17 -16.08 6.61
C ASP A 682 -24.81 -15.12 5.47
N PHE A 683 -24.07 -15.65 4.49
CA PHE A 683 -23.51 -14.91 3.35
C PHE A 683 -24.02 -15.43 1.99
N LEU A 684 -25.14 -16.16 1.97
CA LEU A 684 -25.72 -16.73 0.74
C LEU A 684 -26.77 -15.83 0.07
N GLY A 685 -27.01 -14.64 0.60
CA GLY A 685 -27.95 -13.68 0.04
C GLY A 685 -27.49 -13.12 -1.30
N THR A 686 -28.47 -12.82 -2.16
CA THR A 686 -28.30 -12.19 -3.48
C THR A 686 -29.13 -10.92 -3.59
N SER A 687 -28.96 -10.17 -4.67
CA SER A 687 -29.81 -9.02 -5.02
C SER A 687 -31.30 -9.38 -5.22
N SER A 688 -31.65 -10.67 -5.27
CA SER A 688 -33.01 -11.17 -5.49
C SER A 688 -33.54 -12.09 -4.40
N SER A 689 -32.73 -12.51 -3.43
CA SER A 689 -33.13 -13.46 -2.37
C SER A 689 -32.22 -13.44 -1.14
N GLY A 690 -32.65 -14.03 -0.02
CA GLY A 690 -31.82 -14.31 1.15
C GLY A 690 -31.58 -13.12 2.10
N ASN A 691 -30.75 -13.33 3.11
CA ASN A 691 -30.46 -12.37 4.18
C ASN A 691 -29.36 -11.36 3.80
N GLY A 692 -29.31 -10.25 4.53
CA GLY A 692 -28.27 -9.23 4.37
C GLY A 692 -27.04 -9.59 5.19
N PHE A 693 -25.89 -9.67 4.53
CA PHE A 693 -24.61 -10.05 5.12
C PHE A 693 -23.87 -8.87 5.77
N ALA A 694 -23.64 -7.79 5.02
CA ALA A 694 -22.94 -6.58 5.50
C ALA A 694 -23.40 -5.34 4.72
N ALA A 695 -23.24 -4.15 5.26
CA ALA A 695 -23.44 -2.95 4.46
C ALA A 695 -22.22 -2.73 3.52
N ALA A 696 -22.45 -2.11 2.36
CA ALA A 696 -21.39 -1.81 1.40
C ALA A 696 -20.35 -0.86 2.01
N GLY A 697 -19.08 -1.23 1.90
CA GLY A 697 -17.96 -0.56 2.55
C GLY A 697 -17.55 -1.15 3.90
N GLU A 698 -18.45 -1.84 4.61
CA GLU A 698 -18.12 -2.43 5.91
C GLU A 698 -17.12 -3.58 5.79
N THR A 699 -16.35 -3.79 6.86
CA THR A 699 -15.39 -4.88 6.93
C THR A 699 -16.04 -6.25 7.09
N PHE A 700 -15.46 -7.26 6.44
CA PHE A 700 -15.76 -8.66 6.65
C PHE A 700 -14.45 -9.48 6.72
N SER A 701 -14.57 -10.69 7.23
CA SER A 701 -13.46 -11.61 7.43
C SER A 701 -13.69 -12.94 6.74
N VAL A 702 -12.59 -13.55 6.27
CA VAL A 702 -12.55 -14.88 5.65
C VAL A 702 -11.27 -15.59 6.11
N THR A 703 -11.40 -16.86 6.48
CA THR A 703 -10.27 -17.77 6.77
C THR A 703 -9.97 -18.64 5.56
N PHE A 704 -8.77 -18.50 5.00
CA PHE A 704 -8.30 -19.27 3.86
C PHE A 704 -7.47 -20.46 4.31
N LYS A 705 -7.83 -21.66 3.84
CA LYS A 705 -7.12 -22.90 4.15
C LYS A 705 -6.51 -23.50 2.88
N PRO A 706 -5.19 -23.68 2.77
CA PRO A 706 -4.58 -24.38 1.64
C PRO A 706 -4.82 -25.88 1.80
N ILE A 707 -5.62 -26.48 0.91
CA ILE A 707 -6.12 -27.84 1.06
C ILE A 707 -5.54 -28.81 0.04
N ILE A 708 -5.55 -30.10 0.38
CA ILE A 708 -5.24 -31.18 -0.56
C ILE A 708 -6.39 -31.44 -1.53
N TRP A 709 -6.09 -32.10 -2.64
CA TRP A 709 -7.07 -32.65 -3.57
C TRP A 709 -7.69 -33.93 -2.99
N THR A 710 -9.00 -34.11 -3.22
CA THR A 710 -9.73 -35.33 -2.90
C THR A 710 -10.72 -35.66 -4.01
N ALA A 711 -10.80 -36.93 -4.42
CA ALA A 711 -11.69 -37.36 -5.50
C ALA A 711 -13.18 -37.03 -5.27
N ASP A 712 -13.63 -37.05 -4.00
CA ASP A 712 -15.03 -36.75 -3.64
C ASP A 712 -15.42 -35.28 -3.81
N LEU A 713 -14.43 -34.38 -3.96
CA LEU A 713 -14.60 -32.94 -4.12
C LEU A 713 -13.97 -32.43 -5.44
N ASP A 714 -13.66 -33.35 -6.35
CA ASP A 714 -13.20 -33.01 -7.69
C ASP A 714 -14.39 -32.45 -8.48
N ASP A 715 -14.50 -31.13 -8.52
CA ASP A 715 -15.51 -30.43 -9.31
C ASP A 715 -14.98 -30.24 -10.73
N PRO A 716 -15.73 -30.58 -11.81
CA PRO A 716 -15.35 -30.22 -13.17
C PRO A 716 -15.04 -28.73 -13.25
N ILE A 717 -13.77 -28.44 -13.51
CA ILE A 717 -13.26 -27.09 -13.53
C ILE A 717 -13.99 -26.30 -14.61
N THR A 718 -14.82 -25.37 -14.17
CA THR A 718 -15.69 -24.52 -14.99
C THR A 718 -15.44 -23.07 -14.60
N ASP A 719 -15.47 -22.18 -15.57
CA ASP A 719 -15.32 -20.74 -15.35
C ASP A 719 -16.64 -20.16 -14.83
N ASN A 720 -16.88 -20.27 -13.52
CA ASN A 720 -18.12 -19.82 -12.86
C ASN A 720 -18.16 -18.30 -12.74
N SER A 721 -16.99 -17.68 -12.57
CA SER A 721 -16.80 -16.24 -12.44
C SER A 721 -16.71 -15.53 -13.80
N SER A 722 -16.60 -16.28 -14.91
CA SER A 722 -16.44 -15.76 -16.28
C SER A 722 -15.19 -14.89 -16.47
N ASP A 723 -14.10 -15.20 -15.75
CA ASP A 723 -12.85 -14.45 -15.78
C ASP A 723 -11.78 -15.08 -16.71
N GLY A 724 -12.13 -16.17 -17.39
CA GLY A 724 -11.23 -16.94 -18.26
C GLY A 724 -10.31 -17.90 -17.52
N ASN A 725 -10.43 -18.01 -16.19
CA ASN A 725 -9.82 -19.04 -15.37
C ASN A 725 -10.83 -20.13 -15.05
N ASN A 726 -10.31 -21.10 -14.31
CA ASN A 726 -10.88 -22.41 -14.15
C ASN A 726 -11.18 -22.49 -12.65
N ASP A 727 -12.46 -22.47 -12.27
CA ASP A 727 -12.86 -22.21 -10.88
C ASP A 727 -13.17 -23.48 -10.09
N VAL A 728 -12.92 -23.40 -8.80
CA VAL A 728 -13.36 -24.37 -7.79
C VAL A 728 -14.20 -23.63 -6.75
N VAL A 729 -15.47 -24.01 -6.57
CA VAL A 729 -16.36 -23.37 -5.59
C VAL A 729 -16.12 -23.95 -4.20
N THR A 730 -15.43 -23.22 -3.32
CA THR A 730 -14.82 -23.80 -2.10
C THR A 730 -15.45 -23.39 -0.76
N THR A 731 -16.73 -23.01 -0.74
CA THR A 731 -17.42 -22.52 0.48
C THR A 731 -18.36 -23.47 1.18
N ALA A 732 -18.70 -24.60 0.55
CA ALA A 732 -19.47 -25.62 1.25
C ALA A 732 -18.68 -26.13 2.46
N SER A 733 -19.38 -26.45 3.56
CA SER A 733 -18.76 -26.84 4.83
C SER A 733 -17.84 -28.06 4.70
N SER A 734 -18.07 -28.93 3.70
CA SER A 734 -17.20 -30.06 3.34
C SER A 734 -15.77 -29.63 2.97
N TRP A 735 -15.60 -28.52 2.24
CA TRP A 735 -14.29 -27.99 1.86
C TRP A 735 -13.46 -27.57 3.08
N CYS A 736 -14.12 -27.00 4.09
CA CYS A 736 -13.47 -26.58 5.34
C CYS A 736 -13.00 -27.73 6.24
N GLN A 737 -13.42 -28.97 5.95
CA GLN A 737 -12.99 -30.19 6.63
C GLN A 737 -11.89 -30.95 5.87
N VAL A 738 -11.53 -30.52 4.66
CA VAL A 738 -10.45 -31.13 3.89
C VAL A 738 -9.12 -30.90 4.60
N ALA A 739 -8.26 -31.92 4.59
CA ALA A 739 -6.94 -31.80 5.19
C ALA A 739 -6.12 -30.70 4.51
N MET A 740 -5.47 -29.88 5.33
CA MET A 740 -4.61 -28.80 4.84
C MET A 740 -3.23 -29.31 4.40
N THR A 741 -2.47 -28.43 3.77
CA THR A 741 -1.04 -28.58 3.48
C THR A 741 -0.19 -27.71 4.44
N PRO A 742 0.18 -28.22 5.63
CA PRO A 742 0.99 -27.50 6.63
C PRO A 742 2.29 -26.91 6.13
N ASN A 743 2.88 -27.46 5.06
CA ASN A 743 4.13 -26.97 4.49
C ASN A 743 3.97 -25.83 3.48
N TYR A 744 2.73 -25.34 3.26
CA TYR A 744 2.47 -24.15 2.44
C TYR A 744 2.74 -22.86 3.23
N TYR A 745 4.01 -22.55 3.49
CA TYR A 745 4.40 -21.32 4.15
C TYR A 745 5.69 -20.74 3.57
N SER A 746 5.86 -19.43 3.74
CA SER A 746 7.00 -18.70 3.20
C SER A 746 8.25 -18.91 4.06
N VAL A 747 9.38 -19.14 3.40
CA VAL A 747 10.70 -19.27 4.03
C VAL A 747 11.70 -18.45 3.23
N GLU A 748 12.04 -17.28 3.75
CA GLU A 748 12.93 -16.32 3.10
C GLU A 748 14.32 -16.92 2.83
N ALA A 749 14.90 -17.61 3.83
CA ALA A 749 16.20 -18.29 3.70
C ALA A 749 16.26 -19.34 2.58
N LEU A 750 15.10 -19.83 2.11
CA LEU A 750 14.99 -20.81 1.02
C LEU A 750 14.46 -20.19 -0.28
N ASN A 751 14.20 -18.88 -0.31
CA ASN A 751 13.44 -18.14 -1.33
C ASN A 751 12.17 -18.89 -1.74
N LEU A 752 11.40 -19.30 -0.74
CA LEU A 752 10.11 -19.93 -0.93
C LEU A 752 9.03 -18.94 -0.51
N SER A 753 8.18 -18.52 -1.44
CA SER A 753 6.98 -17.73 -1.14
C SER A 753 5.75 -18.63 -1.23
N ALA A 754 4.85 -18.51 -0.27
CA ALA A 754 3.56 -19.16 -0.22
C ALA A 754 2.46 -18.09 -0.17
N PRO A 755 2.16 -17.44 -1.31
CA PRO A 755 1.27 -16.29 -1.35
C PRO A 755 -0.21 -16.69 -1.25
N LEU A 756 -1.04 -15.71 -0.91
CA LEU A 756 -2.48 -15.67 -1.11
C LEU A 756 -2.80 -14.36 -1.81
N ASN A 757 -3.36 -14.44 -3.01
CA ASN A 757 -3.80 -13.29 -3.78
C ASN A 757 -5.31 -13.35 -3.92
N LEU A 758 -5.99 -12.27 -3.53
CA LEU A 758 -7.43 -12.13 -3.58
C LEU A 758 -7.81 -11.18 -4.70
N SER A 759 -8.88 -11.51 -5.41
CA SER A 759 -9.41 -10.68 -6.49
C SER A 759 -10.92 -10.85 -6.63
N ILE A 760 -11.50 -10.00 -7.48
CA ILE A 760 -12.89 -10.07 -7.93
C ILE A 760 -12.90 -9.94 -9.47
N PRO A 761 -13.82 -10.61 -10.17
CA PRO A 761 -13.95 -10.51 -11.62
C PRO A 761 -14.59 -9.18 -12.03
N ASP A 762 -14.72 -8.94 -13.35
CA ASP A 762 -15.25 -7.69 -13.89
C ASP A 762 -16.77 -7.50 -13.71
N ALA A 763 -17.48 -8.49 -13.19
CA ALA A 763 -18.90 -8.40 -12.84
C ALA A 763 -19.18 -9.07 -11.48
N PRO A 764 -20.10 -8.53 -10.66
CA PRO A 764 -20.52 -9.20 -9.43
C PRO A 764 -21.28 -10.51 -9.72
N HIS A 765 -21.42 -11.36 -8.71
CA HIS A 765 -22.26 -12.55 -8.81
C HIS A 765 -23.75 -12.21 -8.91
N SER A 766 -24.20 -11.20 -8.15
CA SER A 766 -25.56 -10.68 -8.28
C SER A 766 -25.59 -9.18 -7.97
N PRO A 767 -26.35 -8.35 -8.70
CA PRO A 767 -27.20 -8.69 -9.85
C PRO A 767 -26.38 -9.15 -11.06
N VAL A 768 -26.85 -10.21 -11.73
CA VAL A 768 -26.27 -10.67 -13.00
C VAL A 768 -26.82 -9.75 -14.09
N PRO A 769 -25.98 -9.02 -14.84
CA PRO A 769 -26.51 -8.08 -15.81
C PRO A 769 -27.08 -8.83 -17.02
N GLU A 770 -28.27 -8.45 -17.48
CA GLU A 770 -28.75 -8.86 -18.81
C GLU A 770 -27.98 -8.15 -19.95
N GLU A 771 -27.16 -7.13 -19.67
CA GLU A 771 -26.33 -6.43 -20.69
C GLU A 771 -25.01 -5.81 -20.14
N GLY A 772 -24.21 -6.53 -19.35
CA GLY A 772 -22.86 -6.05 -18.96
C GLY A 772 -22.78 -4.68 -18.21
N THR A 773 -23.85 -4.25 -17.54
CA THR A 773 -23.97 -2.92 -16.91
C THR A 773 -23.70 -2.87 -15.41
N ALA A 774 -23.61 -4.01 -14.71
CA ALA A 774 -23.40 -4.06 -13.27
C ALA A 774 -21.99 -3.58 -12.91
N ASN A 775 -21.88 -2.72 -11.91
CA ASN A 775 -20.60 -2.24 -11.42
C ASN A 775 -19.91 -3.33 -10.59
N LYS A 776 -18.65 -3.64 -10.90
CA LYS A 776 -17.86 -4.63 -10.16
C LYS A 776 -17.54 -4.23 -8.72
N GLY A 777 -17.56 -2.94 -8.42
CA GLY A 777 -17.09 -2.38 -7.16
C GLY A 777 -15.57 -2.50 -7.00
N GLU A 778 -15.09 -2.33 -5.78
CA GLU A 778 -13.68 -2.41 -5.41
C GLU A 778 -13.56 -3.32 -4.19
N LEU A 779 -12.72 -4.35 -4.30
CA LEU A 779 -12.29 -5.15 -3.16
C LEU A 779 -11.06 -4.47 -2.55
N ALA A 780 -11.17 -4.05 -1.30
CA ALA A 780 -10.07 -3.43 -0.57
C ALA A 780 -9.76 -4.18 0.73
N GLY A 781 -8.69 -3.77 1.41
CA GLY A 781 -8.12 -4.46 2.58
C GLY A 781 -6.87 -5.26 2.25
N THR A 782 -6.64 -6.38 2.94
CA THR A 782 -5.48 -7.24 2.69
C THR A 782 -5.77 -8.20 1.54
N VAL A 783 -5.54 -7.74 0.31
CA VAL A 783 -5.79 -8.53 -0.92
C VAL A 783 -4.58 -9.36 -1.38
N SER A 784 -3.41 -9.14 -0.78
CA SER A 784 -2.21 -9.93 -1.05
C SER A 784 -1.43 -10.13 0.24
N THR A 785 -1.13 -11.38 0.57
CA THR A 785 -0.35 -11.75 1.76
C THR A 785 0.36 -13.07 1.55
N SER A 786 1.09 -13.56 2.55
CA SER A 786 1.80 -14.83 2.49
C SER A 786 1.61 -15.62 3.77
N PHE A 787 1.48 -16.93 3.64
CA PHE A 787 1.30 -17.83 4.78
C PHE A 787 2.57 -17.92 5.63
N THR A 788 2.40 -17.78 6.95
CA THR A 788 3.36 -18.25 7.95
C THR A 788 3.12 -19.72 8.29
N GLN A 789 4.08 -20.37 8.96
CA GLN A 789 3.97 -21.78 9.31
C GLN A 789 2.74 -22.11 10.17
N GLY A 790 2.41 -21.27 11.16
CA GLY A 790 1.22 -21.45 11.98
C GLY A 790 -0.07 -21.30 11.16
N GLN A 791 -0.13 -20.29 10.29
CA GLN A 791 -1.31 -20.05 9.44
C GLN A 791 -1.52 -21.16 8.40
N ALA A 792 -0.47 -21.83 7.93
CA ALA A 792 -0.61 -22.99 7.05
C ALA A 792 -1.24 -24.20 7.76
N GLN A 793 -1.15 -24.26 9.09
CA GLN A 793 -1.72 -25.32 9.93
C GLN A 793 -3.14 -25.01 10.43
N ASP A 794 -3.42 -23.74 10.73
CA ASP A 794 -4.68 -23.33 11.34
C ASP A 794 -5.65 -22.66 10.34
N GLY A 795 -5.12 -22.17 9.22
CA GLY A 795 -5.79 -21.27 8.28
C GLY A 795 -5.37 -19.82 8.47
N LEU A 796 -5.38 -19.04 7.38
CA LEU A 796 -5.07 -17.62 7.36
C LEU A 796 -6.36 -16.80 7.39
N THR A 797 -6.66 -16.15 8.50
CA THR A 797 -7.79 -15.21 8.59
C THR A 797 -7.38 -13.83 8.11
N VAL A 798 -8.08 -13.34 7.09
CA VAL A 798 -8.04 -11.94 6.67
C VAL A 798 -9.29 -11.26 7.19
N SER A 799 -9.15 -10.22 8.03
CA SER A 799 -10.26 -9.63 8.78
C SER A 799 -10.68 -8.22 8.35
N ASN A 800 -9.99 -7.63 7.38
CA ASN A 800 -10.18 -6.23 6.97
C ASN A 800 -10.63 -6.10 5.52
N LEU A 801 -11.27 -7.11 4.94
CA LEU A 801 -11.77 -7.03 3.57
C LEU A 801 -13.00 -6.12 3.52
N THR A 802 -13.11 -5.28 2.50
CA THR A 802 -14.29 -4.47 2.23
C THR A 802 -14.67 -4.57 0.77
N TRP A 803 -15.96 -4.37 0.46
CA TRP A 803 -16.44 -4.27 -0.91
C TRP A 803 -17.30 -3.02 -1.06
N SER A 804 -17.00 -2.21 -2.08
CA SER A 804 -17.59 -0.87 -2.23
C SER A 804 -19.01 -0.84 -2.82
N GLU A 805 -19.54 -1.99 -3.25
CA GLU A 805 -20.79 -2.10 -4.01
C GLU A 805 -21.78 -3.09 -3.38
N VAL A 806 -23.01 -3.16 -3.91
CA VAL A 806 -24.11 -3.96 -3.35
C VAL A 806 -24.44 -5.20 -4.20
N GLY A 807 -25.00 -6.22 -3.54
CA GLY A 807 -25.41 -7.48 -4.15
C GLY A 807 -24.62 -8.66 -3.58
N SER A 808 -24.18 -9.59 -4.42
CA SER A 808 -23.19 -10.60 -4.02
C SER A 808 -21.94 -10.47 -4.87
N LEU A 809 -20.76 -10.51 -4.25
CA LEU A 809 -19.49 -10.52 -4.96
C LEU A 809 -18.98 -11.95 -5.20
N TRP A 810 -18.19 -12.10 -6.26
CA TRP A 810 -17.31 -13.24 -6.46
C TRP A 810 -15.96 -12.95 -5.80
N LEU A 811 -15.63 -13.64 -4.71
CA LEU A 811 -14.30 -13.56 -4.09
C LEU A 811 -13.44 -14.70 -4.63
N GLN A 812 -12.33 -14.35 -5.27
CA GLN A 812 -11.41 -15.28 -5.90
C GLN A 812 -10.11 -15.33 -5.09
N ALA A 813 -9.58 -16.54 -4.86
CA ALA A 813 -8.35 -16.81 -4.13
C ALA A 813 -7.37 -17.61 -5.00
N ASP A 814 -6.22 -17.01 -5.27
CA ASP A 814 -5.21 -17.50 -6.20
C ASP A 814 -3.80 -17.52 -5.59
N ALA A 815 -2.94 -18.36 -6.17
CA ALA A 815 -1.52 -18.33 -5.91
C ALA A 815 -0.70 -19.03 -7.01
N THR A 816 0.58 -18.71 -7.07
CA THR A 816 1.59 -19.51 -7.77
C THR A 816 2.64 -19.97 -6.78
N TYR A 817 2.89 -21.28 -6.72
CA TYR A 817 3.81 -21.89 -5.76
C TYR A 817 4.71 -22.91 -6.47
N LEU A 818 6.03 -22.79 -6.30
CA LEU A 818 7.03 -23.61 -7.02
C LEU A 818 6.76 -23.68 -8.54
N GLU A 819 6.42 -22.53 -9.14
CA GLU A 819 6.09 -22.39 -10.58
C GLU A 819 4.85 -23.21 -11.02
N MET A 820 3.95 -23.50 -10.08
CA MET A 820 2.66 -24.13 -10.35
C MET A 820 1.54 -23.18 -9.92
N LYS A 821 0.65 -22.84 -10.86
CA LYS A 821 -0.57 -22.09 -10.56
C LYS A 821 -1.53 -23.02 -9.80
N LEU A 822 -2.07 -22.54 -8.69
CA LEU A 822 -3.15 -23.23 -7.98
C LEU A 822 -4.45 -23.15 -8.81
N ASP A 823 -5.39 -24.04 -8.51
CA ASP A 823 -6.74 -23.93 -9.07
C ASP A 823 -7.49 -22.83 -8.29
N GLN A 824 -8.11 -21.90 -9.00
CA GLN A 824 -8.67 -20.69 -8.40
C GLN A 824 -9.84 -21.08 -7.48
N GLY A 825 -9.73 -20.74 -6.20
CA GLY A 825 -10.82 -20.94 -5.24
C GLY A 825 -11.79 -19.77 -5.34
N VAL A 826 -13.07 -20.01 -5.60
CA VAL A 826 -14.08 -18.95 -5.73
C VAL A 826 -15.23 -19.13 -4.74
N SER A 827 -15.84 -17.99 -4.39
CA SER A 827 -17.02 -17.93 -3.54
C SER A 827 -17.94 -16.79 -3.91
N THR A 828 -19.24 -17.03 -3.79
CA THR A 828 -20.26 -15.96 -3.79
C THR A 828 -20.51 -15.48 -2.36
N LEU A 829 -20.34 -14.19 -2.07
CA LEU A 829 -20.59 -13.61 -0.75
C LEU A 829 -21.62 -12.49 -0.87
N GLY A 830 -22.71 -12.57 -0.12
CA GLY A 830 -23.74 -11.54 -0.08
C GLY A 830 -24.91 -11.86 0.87
N ARG A 831 -25.93 -11.02 1.01
CA ARG A 831 -26.14 -9.81 0.25
C ARG A 831 -25.50 -8.60 0.95
N PHE A 832 -24.67 -7.87 0.22
CA PHE A 832 -24.29 -6.50 0.56
C PHE A 832 -25.41 -5.54 0.19
N TYR A 833 -25.73 -4.59 1.06
CA TYR A 833 -26.79 -3.59 0.88
C TYR A 833 -26.23 -2.19 1.13
N PRO A 834 -26.86 -1.10 0.63
CA PRO A 834 -26.31 0.23 0.82
C PRO A 834 -26.16 0.56 2.31
N HIS A 835 -25.09 1.25 2.68
CA HIS A 835 -24.86 1.64 4.07
C HIS A 835 -25.88 2.69 4.52
N HIS A 836 -26.17 3.68 3.68
CA HIS A 836 -27.13 4.73 4.00
C HIS A 836 -27.72 5.38 2.74
N PHE A 837 -28.83 6.07 2.91
CA PHE A 837 -29.36 7.01 1.93
C PHE A 837 -28.92 8.45 2.25
N ALA A 838 -28.65 9.23 1.21
CA ALA A 838 -28.31 10.63 1.31
C ALA A 838 -29.27 11.47 0.44
N LEU A 839 -29.88 12.50 1.03
CA LEU A 839 -30.66 13.49 0.28
C LEU A 839 -29.70 14.49 -0.38
N LYS A 840 -29.56 14.42 -1.70
CA LYS A 840 -28.61 15.25 -2.47
C LYS A 840 -29.15 16.63 -2.77
N SER A 841 -30.44 16.70 -3.07
CA SER A 841 -31.16 17.95 -3.29
C SER A 841 -32.63 17.75 -2.99
N SER A 842 -33.30 18.82 -2.59
CA SER A 842 -34.75 18.86 -2.45
C SER A 842 -35.26 20.28 -2.57
N GLU A 843 -36.55 20.41 -2.90
CA GLU A 843 -37.27 21.68 -2.95
C GLU A 843 -38.76 21.44 -2.71
N LEU A 844 -39.36 22.29 -1.87
CA LEU A 844 -40.79 22.45 -1.67
C LEU A 844 -41.20 23.85 -2.09
N VAL A 845 -42.16 23.95 -3.02
CA VAL A 845 -42.62 25.23 -3.57
C VAL A 845 -44.12 25.37 -3.36
N ASP A 846 -44.51 26.40 -2.60
CA ASP A 846 -45.91 26.82 -2.44
C ASP A 846 -46.61 27.02 -3.80
N ALA A 847 -47.91 26.74 -3.84
CA ALA A 847 -48.75 26.98 -5.02
C ALA A 847 -48.73 28.45 -5.47
N VAL A 848 -48.62 29.39 -4.51
CA VAL A 848 -48.19 30.77 -4.76
C VAL A 848 -46.75 30.90 -4.27
N PRO A 849 -45.75 30.90 -5.18
CA PRO A 849 -44.36 30.78 -4.81
C PRO A 849 -43.92 31.78 -3.73
N ASN A 850 -43.25 31.27 -2.69
CA ASN A 850 -42.73 32.03 -1.55
C ASN A 850 -43.78 32.79 -0.72
N LYS A 851 -45.07 32.40 -0.80
CA LYS A 851 -46.13 33.09 -0.05
C LYS A 851 -47.04 32.14 0.72
N PHE A 852 -47.81 31.30 0.02
CA PHE A 852 -48.79 30.41 0.64
C PHE A 852 -49.36 29.37 -0.33
N THR A 853 -49.99 28.36 0.25
CA THR A 853 -50.83 27.37 -0.44
C THR A 853 -52.17 27.26 0.28
N TYR A 854 -53.29 27.26 -0.46
CA TYR A 854 -54.57 26.94 0.17
C TYR A 854 -54.69 25.43 0.41
N MET A 855 -55.32 25.00 1.51
CA MET A 855 -55.61 23.57 1.72
C MET A 855 -56.53 23.02 0.63
N ASP A 856 -56.26 21.81 0.14
CA ASP A 856 -56.77 21.18 -1.09
C ASP A 856 -56.24 21.79 -2.41
N GLN A 857 -55.38 22.81 -2.36
CA GLN A 857 -54.60 23.27 -3.50
C GLN A 857 -53.31 22.47 -3.62
N ARG A 858 -52.91 22.17 -4.85
CA ARG A 858 -51.67 21.45 -5.14
C ARG A 858 -50.47 22.40 -5.09
N PHE A 859 -49.37 21.91 -4.53
CA PHE A 859 -48.05 22.54 -4.51
C PHE A 859 -47.01 21.57 -5.11
N THR A 860 -45.79 22.03 -5.35
CA THR A 860 -44.78 21.25 -6.08
C THR A 860 -43.65 20.79 -5.15
N THR A 861 -43.16 19.57 -5.37
CA THR A 861 -41.95 19.03 -4.73
C THR A 861 -40.98 18.43 -5.75
N SER A 862 -39.69 18.54 -5.47
CA SER A 862 -38.61 17.87 -6.19
C SER A 862 -37.58 17.36 -5.17
N PHE A 863 -37.00 16.18 -5.39
CA PHE A 863 -35.89 15.67 -4.58
C PHE A 863 -35.10 14.57 -5.29
N ASP A 864 -33.86 14.40 -4.84
CA ASP A 864 -32.89 13.42 -5.34
C ASP A 864 -32.23 12.71 -4.15
N VAL A 865 -32.40 11.39 -4.08
CA VAL A 865 -31.85 10.53 -3.04
C VAL A 865 -30.86 9.55 -3.64
N GLU A 866 -29.68 9.43 -3.04
CA GLU A 866 -28.60 8.54 -3.46
C GLU A 866 -28.34 7.46 -2.41
N ALA A 867 -28.32 6.20 -2.81
CA ALA A 867 -27.90 5.05 -2.02
C ALA A 867 -26.37 4.96 -2.00
N GLN A 868 -25.77 5.04 -0.81
CA GLN A 868 -24.33 5.19 -0.64
C GLN A 868 -23.71 4.07 0.18
N ASN A 869 -22.43 3.77 -0.11
CA ASN A 869 -21.57 2.93 0.72
C ASN A 869 -21.00 3.72 1.92
N GLU A 870 -20.25 3.05 2.80
CA GLU A 870 -19.63 3.69 3.98
C GLU A 870 -18.74 4.90 3.62
N ALA A 871 -18.07 4.87 2.46
CA ALA A 871 -17.23 5.95 1.95
C ALA A 871 -18.01 7.09 1.26
N LYS A 872 -19.35 7.10 1.36
CA LYS A 872 -20.26 8.09 0.74
C LYS A 872 -20.24 8.09 -0.79
N GLN A 873 -19.89 6.97 -1.40
CA GLN A 873 -19.94 6.77 -2.85
C GLN A 873 -21.22 6.04 -3.24
N ALA A 874 -21.74 6.33 -4.44
CA ALA A 874 -22.96 5.72 -4.97
C ALA A 874 -22.84 4.19 -5.15
N THR A 875 -23.84 3.45 -4.67
CA THR A 875 -23.97 1.99 -4.86
C THR A 875 -24.78 1.69 -6.12
N LEU A 876 -24.09 1.60 -7.25
CA LEU A 876 -24.68 1.66 -8.57
C LEU A 876 -25.52 0.42 -8.94
N ASN A 877 -25.36 -0.70 -8.22
CA ASN A 877 -26.11 -1.93 -8.48
C ASN A 877 -27.47 -1.98 -7.75
N TYR A 878 -27.77 -1.01 -6.87
CA TYR A 878 -28.93 -1.09 -6.00
C TYR A 878 -30.27 -1.10 -6.74
N GLY A 879 -30.39 -0.31 -7.81
CA GLY A 879 -31.59 -0.23 -8.65
C GLY A 879 -31.93 -1.53 -9.38
N ASP A 880 -30.99 -2.47 -9.49
CA ASP A 880 -31.19 -3.78 -10.11
C ASP A 880 -31.60 -4.87 -9.09
N PHE A 881 -31.76 -4.51 -7.81
CA PHE A 881 -32.29 -5.42 -6.80
C PHE A 881 -33.75 -5.74 -7.09
N ALA A 882 -34.19 -6.96 -6.74
CA ALA A 882 -35.61 -7.26 -6.76
C ALA A 882 -36.35 -6.33 -5.78
N VAL A 883 -37.58 -5.93 -6.13
CA VAL A 883 -38.36 -4.91 -5.38
C VAL A 883 -38.47 -5.19 -3.88
N GLY A 884 -38.52 -6.46 -3.45
CA GLY A 884 -38.54 -6.82 -2.02
C GLY A 884 -37.23 -6.55 -1.27
N TYR A 885 -36.15 -6.23 -1.98
CA TYR A 885 -34.83 -5.88 -1.46
C TYR A 885 -34.47 -4.40 -1.65
N GLN A 886 -35.37 -3.62 -2.24
CA GLN A 886 -35.29 -2.17 -2.34
C GLN A 886 -36.15 -1.52 -1.26
N GLU A 887 -35.60 -0.53 -0.54
CA GLU A 887 -36.37 0.21 0.44
C GLU A 887 -37.41 1.09 -0.25
N ALA A 888 -38.63 1.07 0.28
CA ALA A 888 -39.66 2.01 -0.10
C ALA A 888 -39.50 3.30 0.69
N LEU A 889 -39.46 4.44 0.01
CA LEU A 889 -39.52 5.75 0.63
C LEU A 889 -40.97 6.19 0.82
N GLY A 890 -41.24 6.83 1.96
CA GLY A 890 -42.50 7.48 2.29
C GLY A 890 -42.32 8.99 2.50
N LEU A 891 -43.42 9.74 2.37
CA LEU A 891 -43.46 11.15 2.77
C LEU A 891 -44.17 11.27 4.12
N VAL A 892 -43.58 12.05 5.01
CA VAL A 892 -44.15 12.45 6.30
C VAL A 892 -44.28 13.96 6.34
N ALA A 893 -45.24 14.48 7.13
CA ALA A 893 -45.45 15.91 7.28
C ALA A 893 -45.68 16.28 8.75
N ILE A 894 -45.17 17.45 9.15
CA ILE A 894 -45.35 18.01 10.48
C ILE A 894 -45.74 19.49 10.44
N ASP A 895 -46.31 19.98 11.53
CA ASP A 895 -46.44 21.42 11.80
C ASP A 895 -45.12 21.96 12.36
N GLY A 896 -44.33 22.64 11.53
CA GLY A 896 -43.09 23.32 11.89
C GLY A 896 -43.28 24.48 12.87
N GLY A 897 -44.51 24.99 13.04
CA GLY A 897 -44.84 25.97 14.06
C GLY A 897 -44.86 25.39 15.48
N VAL A 898 -44.87 24.05 15.62
CA VAL A 898 -44.82 23.35 16.90
C VAL A 898 -43.37 22.97 17.22
N THR A 899 -42.76 23.68 18.18
CA THR A 899 -41.34 23.56 18.51
C THR A 899 -41.05 22.92 19.88
N ASP A 900 -42.06 22.30 20.51
CA ASP A 900 -41.98 21.65 21.83
C ASP A 900 -42.26 20.14 21.71
N THR A 901 -42.30 19.39 22.82
CA THR A 901 -42.61 17.93 22.84
C THR A 901 -44.05 17.57 22.47
N LYS A 902 -44.80 18.52 21.91
CA LYS A 902 -46.21 18.35 21.56
C LYS A 902 -46.37 17.63 20.23
N LYS A 903 -47.55 17.03 20.05
CA LYS A 903 -48.01 16.47 18.80
C LYS A 903 -47.88 17.49 17.67
N ASN A 904 -47.21 17.10 16.60
CA ASN A 904 -47.02 17.90 15.40
C ASN A 904 -47.39 17.15 14.10
N GLU A 905 -47.86 15.91 14.21
CA GLU A 905 -48.21 15.03 13.08
C GLU A 905 -49.23 15.65 12.12
N LEU A 906 -48.81 15.82 10.86
CA LEU A 906 -49.64 16.26 9.75
C LEU A 906 -49.69 15.25 8.58
N THR A 907 -48.97 14.12 8.66
CA THR A 907 -48.91 13.12 7.57
C THR A 907 -50.28 12.64 7.07
N PRO A 908 -51.29 12.37 7.92
CA PRO A 908 -52.63 11.94 7.45
C PRO A 908 -53.33 12.96 6.53
N ARG A 909 -52.90 14.22 6.57
CA ARG A 909 -53.44 15.30 5.72
C ARG A 909 -52.62 15.54 4.46
N LEU A 910 -51.46 14.91 4.29
CA LEU A 910 -50.69 15.00 3.06
C LEU A 910 -51.39 14.23 1.94
N ASP A 911 -51.57 14.87 0.79
CA ASP A 911 -52.11 14.25 -0.42
C ASP A 911 -50.99 13.90 -1.40
N ASN A 912 -50.47 12.68 -1.29
CA ASN A 912 -49.43 12.16 -2.17
C ASN A 912 -49.98 11.31 -3.33
N GLY A 913 -51.31 11.20 -3.48
CA GLY A 913 -51.95 10.34 -4.49
C GLY A 913 -51.75 10.77 -5.95
N LEU A 914 -51.10 11.91 -6.16
CA LEU A 914 -50.74 12.45 -7.49
C LEU A 914 -49.27 12.23 -7.86
N LEU A 915 -48.48 11.69 -6.92
CA LEU A 915 -47.14 11.23 -7.25
C LEU A 915 -47.21 10.02 -8.21
N PRO A 916 -46.18 9.79 -9.03
CA PRO A 916 -46.11 8.60 -9.87
C PRO A 916 -46.35 7.33 -9.05
N SER A 917 -47.12 6.39 -9.60
CA SER A 917 -47.35 5.10 -8.93
C SER A 917 -46.00 4.41 -8.69
N GLY A 918 -45.75 3.96 -7.46
CA GLY A 918 -44.49 3.30 -7.09
C GLY A 918 -43.27 4.22 -6.95
N TRP A 919 -43.43 5.55 -6.95
CA TRP A 919 -42.32 6.51 -6.88
C TRP A 919 -41.29 6.18 -5.79
N GLY A 920 -41.75 5.75 -4.62
CA GLY A 920 -40.91 5.48 -3.45
C GLY A 920 -40.01 4.25 -3.58
N GLN A 921 -40.17 3.44 -4.62
CA GLN A 921 -39.31 2.27 -4.91
C GLN A 921 -38.71 2.32 -6.31
N ASN A 922 -38.83 3.44 -7.02
CA ASN A 922 -38.34 3.56 -8.40
C ASN A 922 -36.84 3.92 -8.43
N TRP A 923 -36.00 3.03 -7.90
CA TRP A 923 -34.55 3.18 -7.89
C TRP A 923 -33.97 2.90 -9.27
N SER A 924 -33.22 3.88 -9.80
CA SER A 924 -32.44 3.75 -11.02
C SER A 924 -30.96 3.79 -10.64
N LYS A 925 -30.28 2.63 -10.69
CA LYS A 925 -28.94 2.46 -10.11
C LYS A 925 -28.94 2.87 -8.63
N ALA A 926 -28.08 3.78 -8.23
CA ALA A 926 -28.04 4.29 -6.86
C ALA A 926 -29.10 5.37 -6.56
N VAL A 927 -29.90 5.82 -7.54
CA VAL A 927 -30.64 7.09 -7.43
C VAL A 927 -32.15 6.88 -7.45
N LEU A 928 -32.87 7.55 -6.56
CA LEU A 928 -34.31 7.74 -6.62
C LEU A 928 -34.61 9.23 -6.76
N LYS A 929 -35.29 9.59 -7.85
CA LYS A 929 -35.54 10.98 -8.21
C LYS A 929 -37.02 11.27 -8.43
N VAL A 930 -37.49 12.38 -7.86
CA VAL A 930 -38.82 12.95 -8.10
C VAL A 930 -38.62 14.39 -8.58
N GLU A 931 -39.16 14.71 -9.76
CA GLU A 931 -39.03 16.04 -10.36
C GLU A 931 -40.39 16.69 -10.56
N ASN A 932 -40.56 17.92 -10.05
CA ASN A 932 -41.73 18.78 -10.26
C ASN A 932 -43.07 18.06 -10.01
N ALA A 933 -43.13 17.20 -8.99
CA ALA A 933 -44.30 16.41 -8.70
C ALA A 933 -45.31 17.19 -7.86
N SER A 934 -46.60 16.98 -8.12
CA SER A 934 -47.69 17.65 -7.39
C SER A 934 -48.03 16.89 -6.12
N VAL A 935 -48.05 17.61 -5.00
CA VAL A 935 -48.52 17.13 -3.69
C VAL A 935 -49.59 18.11 -3.18
N GLY A 936 -50.44 17.71 -2.25
CA GLY A 936 -51.43 18.58 -1.65
C GLY A 936 -51.45 18.47 -0.13
N PHE A 937 -52.13 19.42 0.52
CA PHE A 937 -52.42 19.35 1.95
C PHE A 937 -53.92 19.47 2.15
N LYS A 938 -54.57 18.37 2.54
CA LYS A 938 -56.03 18.21 2.57
C LYS A 938 -56.64 19.06 3.67
N ARG A 939 -57.85 19.56 3.48
CA ARG A 939 -58.67 20.09 4.58
C ARG A 939 -59.16 18.98 5.49
N GLU A 940 -59.33 19.29 6.77
CA GLU A 940 -60.01 18.38 7.71
C GLU A 940 -61.48 18.25 7.32
N VAL A 941 -61.93 17.02 7.04
CA VAL A 941 -63.31 16.71 6.65
C VAL A 941 -64.06 16.17 7.85
N THR A 942 -65.13 16.85 8.24
CA THR A 942 -66.02 16.39 9.30
C THR A 942 -67.11 15.51 8.71
N PRO A 943 -67.41 14.34 9.30
CA PRO A 943 -68.53 13.51 8.86
C PRO A 943 -69.83 14.34 8.85
N PRO A 944 -70.69 14.15 7.83
CA PRO A 944 -71.97 14.84 7.80
C PRO A 944 -72.80 14.53 9.06
N PRO A 945 -73.44 15.53 9.69
CA PRO A 945 -74.38 15.27 10.77
C PRO A 945 -75.47 14.28 10.33
N PRO A 946 -75.81 13.28 11.16
CA PRO A 946 -76.92 12.38 10.84
C PRO A 946 -78.23 13.18 10.75
N GLY A 947 -78.98 13.01 9.65
CA GLY A 947 -80.30 13.64 9.45
C GLY A 947 -80.39 14.67 8.31
N ILE A 948 -79.30 15.00 7.62
CA ILE A 948 -79.33 15.86 6.42
C ILE A 948 -79.54 14.99 5.17
N SER A 949 -80.60 15.24 4.40
CA SER A 949 -80.92 14.52 3.16
C SER A 949 -81.18 15.49 2.00
N PRO A 950 -80.48 15.35 0.85
CA PRO A 950 -79.33 14.46 0.64
C PRO A 950 -78.14 14.87 1.53
N PRO A 951 -77.32 13.91 2.00
CA PRO A 951 -76.16 14.24 2.83
C PRO A 951 -75.18 15.11 2.04
N PRO A 952 -74.55 16.12 2.66
CA PRO A 952 -73.57 16.93 1.97
C PRO A 952 -72.38 16.11 1.52
N SER A 953 -71.89 16.40 0.32
CA SER A 953 -70.76 15.68 -0.29
C SER A 953 -69.44 15.91 0.46
N LYS A 954 -69.32 17.04 1.16
CA LYS A 954 -68.13 17.43 1.95
C LYS A 954 -68.50 18.54 2.93
N ILE A 955 -68.11 18.41 4.19
CA ILE A 955 -68.08 19.50 5.18
C ILE A 955 -66.64 19.59 5.68
N THR A 956 -66.02 20.76 5.59
CA THR A 956 -64.68 20.98 6.16
C THR A 956 -64.70 21.91 7.35
N THR A 957 -63.78 21.66 8.28
CA THR A 957 -63.61 22.49 9.49
C THR A 957 -62.47 23.49 9.30
N PRO A 958 -62.68 24.79 9.57
CA PRO A 958 -61.61 25.79 9.52
C PRO A 958 -60.52 25.56 10.57
N ASP A 959 -59.27 25.55 10.10
CA ASP A 959 -58.07 25.33 10.90
C ASP A 959 -56.83 26.02 10.29
N GLY A 960 -55.71 25.98 11.01
CA GLY A 960 -54.46 26.65 10.59
C GLY A 960 -54.40 28.17 10.91
N PRO A 961 -53.49 28.92 10.24
CA PRO A 961 -52.54 28.47 9.23
C PRO A 961 -51.51 27.47 9.80
N TYR A 962 -50.97 26.61 8.95
CA TYR A 962 -49.90 25.65 9.32
C TYR A 962 -48.61 25.99 8.60
N ASP A 963 -47.49 25.80 9.29
CA ASP A 963 -46.16 25.76 8.69
C ASP A 963 -45.83 24.30 8.34
N VAL A 964 -46.26 23.82 7.17
CA VAL A 964 -46.13 22.40 6.83
C VAL A 964 -44.70 22.11 6.37
N ARG A 965 -43.95 21.35 7.17
CA ARG A 965 -42.66 20.79 6.78
C ARG A 965 -42.86 19.34 6.34
N VAL A 966 -42.23 18.95 5.22
CA VAL A 966 -42.31 17.59 4.67
C VAL A 966 -40.93 16.94 4.75
N GLY A 967 -40.89 15.64 5.06
CA GLY A 967 -39.68 14.85 5.07
C GLY A 967 -39.84 13.50 4.38
N LEU A 968 -38.72 12.82 4.19
CA LEU A 968 -38.65 11.45 3.68
C LEU A 968 -38.27 10.47 4.79
N VAL A 969 -38.91 9.31 4.77
CA VAL A 969 -38.62 8.18 5.66
C VAL A 969 -38.39 6.92 4.82
N ALA A 970 -37.48 6.06 5.24
CA ALA A 970 -37.36 4.72 4.70
C ALA A 970 -38.36 3.81 5.42
N ASN A 971 -39.21 3.11 4.67
CA ASN A 971 -40.18 2.17 5.24
C ASN A 971 -39.47 0.86 5.62
N ILE A 972 -38.82 0.86 6.78
CA ILE A 972 -38.01 -0.26 7.26
C ILE A 972 -38.93 -1.41 7.72
N PRO A 973 -38.85 -2.60 7.10
CA PRO A 973 -39.61 -3.76 7.55
C PRO A 973 -39.15 -4.28 8.92
N SER A 974 -40.03 -5.00 9.63
CA SER A 974 -39.74 -5.55 10.96
C SER A 974 -38.61 -6.59 10.99
N ASP A 975 -38.25 -7.19 9.85
CA ASP A 975 -37.19 -8.18 9.71
C ASP A 975 -35.82 -7.57 9.33
N CYS A 976 -35.65 -6.25 9.50
CA CYS A 976 -34.43 -5.51 9.16
C CYS A 976 -33.13 -6.13 9.69
N ALA A 977 -33.14 -6.64 10.94
CA ALA A 977 -31.96 -7.24 11.55
C ALA A 977 -31.40 -8.42 10.72
N THR A 978 -32.27 -9.23 10.13
CA THR A 978 -31.91 -10.36 9.27
C THR A 978 -31.79 -9.96 7.80
N ARG A 979 -32.71 -9.11 7.29
CA ARG A 979 -32.76 -8.71 5.88
C ARG A 979 -31.61 -7.77 5.49
N GLY A 980 -31.11 -6.95 6.41
CA GLY A 980 -30.18 -5.87 6.11
C GLY A 980 -30.87 -4.77 5.33
N CYS A 981 -31.39 -3.76 6.03
CA CYS A 981 -32.06 -2.61 5.42
C CYS A 981 -31.17 -1.37 5.48
N THR A 982 -31.50 -0.41 4.63
CA THR A 982 -30.84 0.90 4.54
C THR A 982 -31.76 2.00 5.08
N ASP A 983 -31.20 2.96 5.82
CA ASP A 983 -31.91 4.16 6.27
C ASP A 983 -31.12 5.43 5.88
N PHE A 984 -31.70 6.61 6.04
CA PHE A 984 -31.03 7.88 5.83
C PHE A 984 -29.92 8.12 6.86
N ALA A 985 -28.78 8.65 6.42
CA ALA A 985 -27.68 9.03 7.32
C ALA A 985 -28.05 10.18 8.26
N ASP A 986 -28.82 11.14 7.75
CA ASP A 986 -29.32 12.29 8.50
C ASP A 986 -30.83 12.18 8.65
N GLN A 987 -31.35 12.45 9.85
CA GLN A 987 -32.79 12.42 10.14
C GLN A 987 -33.15 13.56 11.10
N ASP A 988 -33.25 14.77 10.54
CA ASP A 988 -33.41 16.06 11.25
C ASP A 988 -34.88 16.50 11.40
N LEU A 989 -35.83 15.75 10.84
CA LEU A 989 -37.26 15.97 11.01
C LEU A 989 -37.81 15.00 12.06
N GLU A 990 -38.45 15.53 13.10
CA GLU A 990 -39.04 14.76 14.18
C GLU A 990 -40.57 14.78 14.12
N VAL A 991 -41.13 13.59 13.93
CA VAL A 991 -42.55 13.34 13.71
C VAL A 991 -43.18 12.78 15.00
N ARG A 992 -44.19 13.47 15.54
CA ARG A 992 -44.85 13.13 16.82
C ARG A 992 -46.35 13.03 16.65
N ASP A 993 -46.86 11.81 16.77
CA ASP A 993 -48.31 11.51 16.70
C ASP A 993 -49.08 11.83 17.98
N THR A 994 -48.36 11.93 19.10
CA THR A 994 -48.85 12.15 20.46
C THR A 994 -47.89 13.06 21.24
N ASP A 995 -48.37 13.65 22.34
CA ASP A 995 -47.53 14.51 23.19
C ASP A 995 -46.52 13.66 23.98
N ASP A 996 -45.31 14.21 24.19
CA ASP A 996 -44.26 13.66 25.06
C ASP A 996 -43.75 12.25 24.68
N VAL A 997 -43.93 11.81 23.44
CA VAL A 997 -43.38 10.54 22.92
C VAL A 997 -42.05 10.72 22.19
N THR A 998 -41.29 9.62 22.08
CA THR A 998 -40.10 9.56 21.23
C THR A 998 -40.53 9.72 19.77
N PRO A 999 -40.01 10.72 19.05
CA PRO A 999 -40.42 10.97 17.68
C PRO A 999 -39.93 9.88 16.73
N GLU A 1000 -40.74 9.60 15.70
CA GLU A 1000 -40.23 8.98 14.48
C GLU A 1000 -39.34 9.99 13.74
N LYS A 1001 -38.28 9.52 13.11
CA LYS A 1001 -37.30 10.40 12.47
C LYS A 1001 -37.36 10.27 10.95
N ALA A 1002 -37.21 11.40 10.28
CA ALA A 1002 -37.17 11.53 8.82
C ALA A 1002 -36.13 12.57 8.42
N ILE A 1003 -35.72 12.58 7.16
CA ILE A 1003 -34.89 13.65 6.60
C ILE A 1003 -35.78 14.76 6.04
N ALA A 1004 -35.56 16.01 6.46
CA ALA A 1004 -36.37 17.14 6.01
C ALA A 1004 -36.09 17.50 4.54
N LEU A 1005 -37.15 17.77 3.77
CA LEU A 1005 -37.02 18.42 2.48
C LEU A 1005 -36.78 19.92 2.66
N ALA A 1006 -36.05 20.54 1.73
CA ALA A 1006 -35.75 21.96 1.79
C ALA A 1006 -37.00 22.80 1.47
N GLY A 1007 -37.29 23.76 2.36
CA GLY A 1007 -38.46 24.63 2.28
C GLY A 1007 -39.60 24.19 3.19
N ASN A 1008 -40.67 24.97 3.16
CA ASN A 1008 -41.89 24.75 3.93
C ASN A 1008 -43.10 25.25 3.13
N ILE A 1009 -44.28 24.74 3.47
CA ILE A 1009 -45.53 25.12 2.82
C ILE A 1009 -46.38 25.88 3.83
N THR A 1010 -46.65 27.15 3.53
CA THR A 1010 -47.55 27.97 4.37
C THR A 1010 -48.99 27.65 4.01
N ALA A 1011 -49.55 26.62 4.66
CA ALA A 1011 -50.87 26.11 4.34
C ALA A 1011 -51.99 26.90 5.03
N ARG A 1012 -52.97 27.37 4.25
CA ARG A 1012 -54.08 28.21 4.72
C ARG A 1012 -55.42 27.59 4.41
N TYR A 1013 -56.32 27.49 5.38
CA TYR A 1013 -57.73 27.17 5.11
C TYR A 1013 -58.39 28.38 4.45
N GLY A 1014 -58.63 28.32 3.14
CA GLY A 1014 -59.11 29.45 2.34
C GLY A 1014 -60.62 29.52 2.15
N ARG A 1015 -61.15 30.71 1.89
CA ARG A 1015 -62.48 30.87 1.26
C ARG A 1015 -62.52 32.14 0.42
N LEU A 1016 -63.35 32.13 -0.62
CA LEU A 1016 -63.74 33.37 -1.31
C LEU A 1016 -65.04 33.87 -0.69
N LYS A 1017 -65.20 35.16 -0.44
CA LYS A 1017 -66.43 35.76 0.11
C LYS A 1017 -66.99 36.80 -0.85
N LEU A 1018 -68.30 36.75 -1.08
CA LEU A 1018 -69.05 37.83 -1.72
C LEU A 1018 -69.79 38.63 -0.64
N ASP A 1019 -69.83 39.96 -0.78
CA ASP A 1019 -70.60 40.82 0.12
C ASP A 1019 -71.99 41.12 -0.46
N ASP A 1020 -73.01 41.13 0.41
CA ASP A 1020 -74.37 41.50 0.02
C ASP A 1020 -74.41 42.94 -0.52
N ALA A 1021 -75.26 43.18 -1.51
CA ALA A 1021 -75.33 44.46 -2.21
C ALA A 1021 -76.78 44.92 -2.42
N ASN A 1022 -77.00 46.22 -2.47
CA ASN A 1022 -78.32 46.79 -2.70
C ASN A 1022 -78.25 47.84 -3.81
N SER A 1023 -79.26 47.89 -4.67
CA SER A 1023 -79.32 48.83 -5.79
C SER A 1023 -80.74 49.30 -6.07
N GLN A 1024 -80.84 50.31 -6.94
CA GLN A 1024 -82.09 50.69 -7.60
C GLN A 1024 -82.56 49.56 -8.50
N PHE A 1025 -83.85 49.55 -8.85
CA PHE A 1025 -84.45 48.42 -9.59
C PHE A 1025 -83.89 48.28 -11.02
N ASP A 1026 -83.31 49.34 -11.57
CA ASP A 1026 -82.81 49.48 -12.95
C ASP A 1026 -81.29 49.63 -13.05
N LYS A 1027 -80.56 49.50 -11.93
CA LYS A 1027 -79.11 49.72 -11.88
C LYS A 1027 -78.36 48.49 -11.41
N ALA A 1028 -77.33 48.16 -12.18
CA ALA A 1028 -76.30 47.23 -11.78
C ALA A 1028 -75.56 47.71 -10.51
N VAL A 1029 -75.06 46.77 -9.72
CA VAL A 1029 -74.26 47.02 -8.51
C VAL A 1029 -73.06 46.09 -8.46
N ASN A 1030 -71.92 46.64 -8.06
CA ASN A 1030 -70.71 45.86 -7.88
C ASN A 1030 -70.80 45.06 -6.57
N ILE A 1031 -70.42 43.79 -6.65
CA ILE A 1031 -70.28 42.88 -5.51
C ILE A 1031 -68.79 42.79 -5.16
N PRO A 1032 -68.38 43.27 -3.98
CA PRO A 1032 -67.03 43.05 -3.48
C PRO A 1032 -66.73 41.55 -3.33
N VAL A 1033 -65.58 41.13 -3.86
CA VAL A 1033 -65.03 39.78 -3.72
C VAL A 1033 -63.82 39.85 -2.79
N ARG A 1034 -63.74 38.98 -1.79
CA ARG A 1034 -62.63 38.91 -0.83
C ARG A 1034 -62.11 37.49 -0.68
N ALA A 1035 -60.83 37.26 -0.97
CA ALA A 1035 -60.13 36.04 -0.60
C ALA A 1035 -59.73 36.12 0.88
N GLN A 1036 -60.16 35.15 1.68
CA GLN A 1036 -59.93 35.10 3.11
C GLN A 1036 -59.28 33.77 3.49
N TYR A 1037 -58.64 33.72 4.65
CA TYR A 1037 -58.23 32.47 5.28
C TYR A 1037 -58.56 32.46 6.77
N TRP A 1038 -58.68 31.28 7.34
CA TRP A 1038 -58.89 31.11 8.78
C TRP A 1038 -57.58 31.31 9.53
N ASP A 1039 -57.61 32.19 10.54
CA ASP A 1039 -56.50 32.41 11.46
C ASP A 1039 -56.93 32.00 12.86
N SER A 1040 -56.40 30.86 13.33
CA SER A 1040 -56.70 30.31 14.65
C SER A 1040 -56.22 31.21 15.79
N SER A 1041 -55.23 32.08 15.59
CA SER A 1041 -54.74 33.01 16.62
C SER A 1041 -55.78 34.07 17.00
N VAL A 1042 -56.66 34.43 16.06
CA VAL A 1042 -57.79 35.36 16.25
C VAL A 1042 -59.15 34.68 16.12
N THR A 1043 -59.19 33.36 15.87
CA THR A 1043 -60.41 32.54 15.69
C THR A 1043 -61.38 33.12 14.66
N ALA A 1044 -60.86 33.66 13.56
CA ALA A 1044 -61.66 34.34 12.55
C ALA A 1044 -61.08 34.22 11.14
N PHE A 1045 -61.95 34.44 10.14
CA PHE A 1045 -61.49 34.63 8.76
C PHE A 1045 -60.96 36.04 8.54
N VAL A 1046 -59.68 36.14 8.24
CA VAL A 1046 -58.97 37.39 7.91
C VAL A 1046 -58.75 37.50 6.39
N LEU A 1047 -58.45 38.69 5.90
CA LEU A 1047 -58.18 38.92 4.48
C LEU A 1047 -56.82 38.31 4.08
N ASN A 1048 -56.76 37.57 2.97
CA ASN A 1048 -55.50 37.09 2.43
C ASN A 1048 -54.84 38.16 1.53
N THR A 1049 -54.07 39.08 2.12
CA THR A 1049 -53.36 40.13 1.36
C THR A 1049 -52.26 39.58 0.45
N ASP A 1050 -51.83 38.34 0.64
CA ASP A 1050 -50.82 37.71 -0.21
C ASP A 1050 -51.41 37.18 -1.53
N ASP A 1051 -52.73 36.99 -1.59
CA ASP A 1051 -53.41 36.45 -2.76
C ASP A 1051 -53.66 37.52 -3.82
N SER A 1052 -52.90 37.42 -4.91
CA SER A 1052 -53.15 38.17 -6.15
C SER A 1052 -53.33 37.22 -7.34
N THR A 1053 -53.75 35.97 -7.11
CA THR A 1053 -53.75 34.88 -8.10
C THR A 1053 -55.10 34.19 -8.27
N SER A 1054 -56.01 34.29 -7.28
CA SER A 1054 -57.33 33.68 -7.37
C SER A 1054 -58.22 34.40 -8.39
N LYS A 1055 -58.48 33.72 -9.51
CA LYS A 1055 -59.37 34.16 -10.58
C LYS A 1055 -60.79 33.61 -10.37
N PHE A 1056 -61.78 34.35 -10.87
CA PHE A 1056 -63.19 33.96 -10.87
C PHE A 1056 -63.93 34.56 -12.07
N ASN A 1057 -65.09 33.99 -12.41
CA ASN A 1057 -65.91 34.45 -13.53
C ASN A 1057 -67.38 34.52 -13.12
N GLY A 1058 -67.92 35.74 -13.05
CA GLY A 1058 -69.29 36.04 -12.68
C GLY A 1058 -70.33 35.50 -13.65
N ASN A 1059 -69.97 35.20 -14.91
CA ASN A 1059 -70.88 34.54 -15.86
C ASN A 1059 -71.19 33.08 -15.48
N ASN A 1060 -70.34 32.47 -14.65
CA ASN A 1060 -70.56 31.13 -14.09
C ASN A 1060 -71.18 31.26 -12.70
N TYR A 1061 -72.50 31.37 -12.65
CA TYR A 1061 -73.22 31.55 -11.39
C TYR A 1061 -74.43 30.62 -11.27
N CYS A 1062 -74.92 30.44 -10.05
CA CYS A 1062 -76.28 29.97 -9.79
C CYS A 1062 -77.07 31.07 -9.10
N LYS A 1063 -78.38 31.15 -9.32
CA LYS A 1063 -79.26 32.13 -8.67
C LYS A 1063 -80.51 31.50 -8.11
N GLN A 1064 -80.98 32.06 -7.00
CA GLN A 1064 -82.26 31.78 -6.39
C GLN A 1064 -82.97 33.10 -6.11
N VAL A 1065 -84.20 33.23 -6.59
CA VAL A 1065 -85.05 34.38 -6.24
C VAL A 1065 -85.59 34.14 -4.84
N VAL A 1066 -85.10 34.89 -3.85
CA VAL A 1066 -85.54 34.80 -2.45
C VAL A 1066 -86.89 35.48 -2.28
N TRP A 1067 -87.07 36.63 -2.93
CA TRP A 1067 -88.32 37.38 -2.94
C TRP A 1067 -88.40 38.25 -4.19
N ALA A 1068 -89.57 38.38 -4.81
CA ALA A 1068 -89.76 39.30 -5.92
C ALA A 1068 -91.20 39.80 -6.00
N THR A 1069 -91.39 40.95 -6.65
CA THR A 1069 -92.73 41.50 -6.94
C THR A 1069 -93.53 40.56 -7.84
N LYS A 1070 -92.87 39.87 -8.77
CA LYS A 1070 -93.40 38.78 -9.62
C LYS A 1070 -92.30 37.75 -9.93
N PRO A 1071 -92.23 36.61 -9.21
CA PRO A 1071 -91.10 35.67 -9.29
C PRO A 1071 -90.70 35.21 -10.70
N ASP A 1072 -91.68 34.97 -11.57
CA ASP A 1072 -91.45 34.47 -12.95
C ASP A 1072 -90.83 35.51 -13.91
N GLN A 1073 -90.55 36.73 -13.44
CA GLN A 1073 -90.02 37.84 -14.25
C GLN A 1073 -88.60 38.27 -13.86
N SER A 1074 -87.90 37.50 -13.02
CA SER A 1074 -86.52 37.80 -12.62
C SER A 1074 -85.51 37.53 -13.74
N ASN A 1075 -85.06 38.59 -14.42
CA ASN A 1075 -84.02 38.54 -15.46
C ASN A 1075 -82.60 38.78 -14.93
N SER A 1076 -82.44 38.96 -13.61
CA SER A 1076 -81.15 39.36 -13.05
C SER A 1076 -80.04 38.34 -13.26
N ILE A 1077 -78.83 38.85 -13.46
CA ILE A 1077 -77.63 38.06 -13.75
C ILE A 1077 -76.46 38.51 -12.88
N LEU A 1078 -75.50 37.60 -12.73
CA LEU A 1078 -74.13 37.95 -12.33
C LEU A 1078 -73.28 38.02 -13.61
N ALA A 1079 -72.38 38.99 -13.68
CA ALA A 1079 -71.53 39.26 -14.84
C ALA A 1079 -70.12 39.68 -14.42
N GLU A 1080 -69.26 39.87 -15.44
CA GLU A 1080 -67.83 40.21 -15.35
C GLU A 1080 -66.96 39.08 -14.81
N ASP A 1081 -65.69 39.06 -15.18
CA ASP A 1081 -64.67 38.20 -14.58
C ASP A 1081 -63.60 39.04 -13.87
N GLY A 1082 -62.72 38.37 -13.12
CA GLY A 1082 -61.69 39.08 -12.38
C GLY A 1082 -60.70 38.17 -11.68
N GLN A 1083 -59.68 38.81 -11.13
CA GLN A 1083 -58.68 38.22 -10.25
C GLN A 1083 -58.59 39.10 -9.00
N VAL A 1084 -58.43 38.48 -7.83
CA VAL A 1084 -58.10 39.25 -6.62
C VAL A 1084 -56.75 39.94 -6.78
N SER A 1085 -56.62 41.12 -6.17
CA SER A 1085 -55.38 41.84 -5.96
C SER A 1085 -55.29 42.16 -4.48
N GLU A 1086 -54.25 41.68 -3.79
CA GLU A 1086 -54.12 41.78 -2.34
C GLU A 1086 -55.38 41.30 -1.59
N GLY A 1087 -55.94 40.19 -2.07
CA GLY A 1087 -57.12 39.53 -1.51
C GLY A 1087 -58.45 40.20 -1.82
N LYS A 1088 -58.52 41.29 -2.61
CA LYS A 1088 -59.76 42.00 -2.92
C LYS A 1088 -59.99 42.17 -4.41
N ASN A 1089 -61.26 42.25 -4.81
CA ASN A 1089 -61.67 42.69 -6.14
C ASN A 1089 -63.09 43.28 -6.09
N PHE A 1090 -63.41 44.20 -7.02
CA PHE A 1090 -64.70 44.89 -7.09
C PHE A 1090 -65.33 44.89 -8.51
N THR A 1091 -64.93 43.97 -9.39
CA THR A 1091 -65.37 43.92 -10.80
C THR A 1091 -66.67 43.14 -10.98
N ILE A 1092 -66.95 42.14 -10.14
CA ILE A 1092 -68.18 41.36 -10.24
C ILE A 1092 -69.39 42.26 -10.10
N THR A 1093 -70.33 42.12 -11.03
CA THR A 1093 -71.50 42.99 -11.12
C THR A 1093 -72.78 42.15 -11.13
N ALA A 1094 -73.74 42.52 -10.29
CA ALA A 1094 -75.11 42.02 -10.35
C ALA A 1094 -75.99 43.03 -11.08
N ASP A 1095 -76.63 42.60 -12.17
CA ASP A 1095 -77.44 43.43 -13.04
C ASP A 1095 -78.90 42.93 -13.02
N PRO A 1096 -79.90 43.77 -12.68
CA PRO A 1096 -81.30 43.35 -12.65
C PRO A 1096 -81.89 43.07 -14.02
N LYS A 1097 -81.24 43.51 -15.11
CA LYS A 1097 -81.67 43.36 -16.51
C LYS A 1097 -83.14 43.75 -16.74
N THR A 1098 -83.55 44.85 -16.12
CA THR A 1098 -84.88 45.43 -16.29
C THR A 1098 -84.80 46.95 -16.40
N SER A 1099 -85.74 47.53 -17.14
CA SER A 1099 -86.00 48.98 -17.18
C SER A 1099 -87.37 49.32 -16.56
N GLU A 1100 -88.16 48.33 -16.19
CA GLU A 1100 -89.46 48.49 -15.53
C GLU A 1100 -89.29 48.35 -14.01
N TYR A 1101 -90.14 49.06 -13.26
CA TYR A 1101 -90.15 48.98 -11.79
C TYR A 1101 -90.36 47.54 -11.34
N TYR A 1102 -89.32 46.96 -10.75
CA TYR A 1102 -89.33 45.57 -10.34
C TYR A 1102 -88.41 45.39 -9.14
N ARG A 1103 -89.01 45.12 -7.98
CA ARG A 1103 -88.27 44.87 -6.75
C ARG A 1103 -88.06 43.38 -6.58
N GLU A 1104 -86.82 42.98 -6.33
CA GLU A 1104 -86.45 41.60 -6.04
C GLU A 1104 -85.26 41.50 -5.09
N GLN A 1105 -85.15 40.35 -4.44
CA GLN A 1105 -84.03 39.90 -3.65
C GLN A 1105 -83.58 38.56 -4.23
N VAL A 1106 -82.34 38.51 -4.70
CA VAL A 1106 -81.78 37.35 -5.40
C VAL A 1106 -80.49 36.94 -4.72
N ARG A 1107 -80.34 35.65 -4.41
CA ARG A 1107 -79.07 35.09 -3.95
C ARG A 1107 -78.32 34.55 -5.15
N PHE A 1108 -77.12 35.07 -5.38
CA PHE A 1108 -76.18 34.58 -6.38
C PHE A 1108 -75.10 33.73 -5.72
N TRP A 1109 -74.73 32.61 -6.33
CA TRP A 1109 -73.56 31.81 -6.01
C TRP A 1109 -72.56 31.89 -7.17
N LEU A 1110 -71.33 32.29 -6.91
CA LEU A 1110 -70.24 32.31 -7.89
C LEU A 1110 -69.59 30.93 -7.97
N ARG A 1111 -69.66 30.27 -9.14
CA ARG A 1111 -69.23 28.87 -9.29
C ARG A 1111 -67.70 28.76 -9.37
N LEU A 1112 -67.08 28.19 -8.33
CA LEU A 1112 -65.64 27.89 -8.25
C LEU A 1112 -65.31 26.44 -8.63
N ALA A 1113 -66.30 25.54 -8.52
CA ALA A 1113 -66.25 24.15 -8.93
C ALA A 1113 -67.67 23.62 -9.17
N SER A 1114 -67.80 22.37 -9.61
CA SER A 1114 -69.04 21.61 -9.54
C SER A 1114 -69.41 21.36 -8.07
N SER A 1115 -70.28 22.18 -7.50
CA SER A 1115 -70.82 21.97 -6.16
C SER A 1115 -72.35 21.96 -6.20
N PRO A 1116 -73.01 20.98 -5.56
CA PRO A 1116 -74.46 20.95 -5.43
C PRO A 1116 -74.88 22.02 -4.41
N HIS A 1117 -75.78 22.90 -4.83
CA HIS A 1117 -76.56 23.72 -3.91
C HIS A 1117 -77.53 22.81 -3.17
N LEU A 1118 -77.11 22.24 -2.05
CA LEU A 1118 -77.86 21.17 -1.39
C LEU A 1118 -79.13 21.69 -0.70
N GLY A 1119 -80.24 21.02 -0.97
CA GLY A 1119 -81.48 21.13 -0.19
C GLY A 1119 -82.26 22.42 -0.37
N GLU A 1120 -82.23 23.04 -1.56
CA GLU A 1120 -83.10 24.17 -1.91
C GLU A 1120 -83.64 24.04 -3.34
N ASP A 1121 -84.97 24.17 -3.48
CA ASP A 1121 -85.65 24.24 -4.77
C ASP A 1121 -85.58 25.65 -5.37
N GLY A 1122 -85.80 25.77 -6.69
CA GLY A 1122 -85.86 27.06 -7.38
C GLY A 1122 -84.51 27.69 -7.72
N ILE A 1123 -83.44 26.88 -7.78
CA ILE A 1123 -82.10 27.34 -8.15
C ILE A 1123 -81.88 27.10 -9.65
N THR A 1124 -81.46 28.15 -10.35
CA THR A 1124 -81.09 28.11 -11.77
C THR A 1124 -79.62 28.44 -11.93
N CYS A 1125 -78.89 27.66 -12.72
CA CYS A 1125 -77.46 27.90 -12.96
C CYS A 1125 -77.21 28.33 -14.40
N ASN A 1126 -76.34 29.33 -14.55
CA ASN A 1126 -75.86 29.85 -15.82
C ASN A 1126 -74.36 29.56 -15.99
N GLY A 1127 -73.92 29.46 -17.25
CA GLY A 1127 -72.54 29.13 -17.60
C GLY A 1127 -72.15 27.67 -17.29
N THR A 1128 -70.86 27.36 -17.45
CA THR A 1128 -70.31 26.02 -17.24
C THR A 1128 -69.54 25.99 -15.92
N ALA A 1129 -69.78 24.98 -15.08
CA ALA A 1129 -68.98 24.80 -13.86
C ALA A 1129 -67.50 24.63 -14.22
N PRO A 1130 -66.57 25.31 -13.53
CA PRO A 1130 -65.16 24.99 -13.63
C PRO A 1130 -64.88 23.55 -13.17
N ILE A 1131 -64.09 22.78 -13.95
CA ILE A 1131 -63.72 21.39 -13.61
C ILE A 1131 -62.19 21.17 -13.69
N ALA A 1132 -61.46 22.00 -14.45
CA ALA A 1132 -59.99 22.00 -14.54
C ALA A 1132 -59.46 23.20 -15.36
N ASN A 1133 -59.96 24.42 -15.11
CA ASN A 1133 -59.52 25.63 -15.83
C ASN A 1133 -59.02 26.71 -14.87
N ASP A 1134 -58.64 27.87 -15.40
CA ASP A 1134 -58.14 29.01 -14.62
C ASP A 1134 -59.08 29.51 -13.52
N TYR A 1135 -60.38 29.20 -13.58
CA TYR A 1135 -61.40 29.56 -12.60
C TYR A 1135 -61.74 28.42 -11.61
N TYR A 1136 -61.16 27.23 -11.80
CA TYR A 1136 -61.38 26.09 -10.91
C TYR A 1136 -60.64 26.29 -9.60
N ARG A 1137 -61.38 26.56 -8.53
CA ARG A 1137 -60.87 26.87 -7.17
C ARG A 1137 -61.73 26.18 -6.09
N PRO A 1138 -61.88 24.86 -6.11
CA PRO A 1138 -62.68 24.13 -5.11
C PRO A 1138 -62.16 24.37 -3.67
N TRP A 1139 -60.86 24.60 -3.51
CA TRP A 1139 -60.19 24.96 -2.25
C TRP A 1139 -60.52 26.38 -1.73
N LEU A 1140 -61.52 27.06 -2.29
CA LEU A 1140 -62.06 28.32 -1.79
C LEU A 1140 -63.56 28.26 -1.48
N GLN A 1141 -64.15 27.06 -1.55
CA GLN A 1141 -65.52 26.80 -1.07
C GLN A 1141 -65.54 26.76 0.46
N TYR A 1142 -66.71 27.03 1.04
CA TYR A 1142 -66.90 27.05 2.49
C TYR A 1142 -68.32 26.65 2.86
N ASN A 1143 -68.52 26.14 4.08
CA ASN A 1143 -69.82 25.79 4.62
C ASN A 1143 -70.58 27.02 5.10
N TRP A 1144 -71.08 27.84 4.18
CA TRP A 1144 -71.73 29.13 4.50
C TRP A 1144 -73.03 28.96 5.29
N ARG A 1145 -73.79 27.89 5.03
CA ARG A 1145 -75.15 27.68 5.55
C ARG A 1145 -75.29 26.46 6.46
N ASN A 1146 -74.19 25.85 6.89
CA ASN A 1146 -74.19 24.57 7.62
C ASN A 1146 -74.83 23.40 6.82
N LYS A 1147 -74.78 23.48 5.49
CA LYS A 1147 -75.36 22.48 4.55
C LYS A 1147 -74.30 21.79 3.68
N GLY A 1148 -73.01 21.93 4.00
CA GLY A 1148 -71.91 21.45 3.16
C GLY A 1148 -71.09 22.58 2.57
N ASP A 1149 -69.85 22.27 2.19
CA ASP A 1149 -68.97 23.22 1.50
C ASP A 1149 -69.59 23.60 0.15
N GLU A 1150 -69.87 24.89 0.00
CA GLU A 1150 -70.54 25.43 -1.18
C GLU A 1150 -69.77 26.61 -1.78
N ASN A 1151 -70.14 26.91 -3.02
CA ASN A 1151 -69.68 28.10 -3.72
C ASN A 1151 -70.05 29.38 -2.93
N PRO A 1152 -69.24 30.45 -2.97
CA PRO A 1152 -69.55 31.68 -2.25
C PRO A 1152 -70.78 32.37 -2.80
N SER A 1153 -71.62 32.88 -1.90
CA SER A 1153 -72.88 33.53 -2.25
C SER A 1153 -73.01 34.95 -1.72
N ALA A 1154 -73.77 35.79 -2.41
CA ALA A 1154 -74.24 37.09 -1.94
C ALA A 1154 -75.74 37.26 -2.23
N VAL A 1155 -76.44 37.93 -1.31
CA VAL A 1155 -77.82 38.36 -1.49
C VAL A 1155 -77.82 39.79 -2.03
N VAL A 1156 -78.46 39.98 -3.19
CA VAL A 1156 -78.59 41.28 -3.84
C VAL A 1156 -80.05 41.73 -3.80
N THR A 1157 -80.30 42.92 -3.27
CA THR A 1157 -81.66 43.50 -3.25
C THR A 1157 -81.77 44.66 -4.23
N PHE A 1158 -82.57 44.46 -5.28
CA PHE A 1158 -82.91 45.48 -6.28
C PHE A 1158 -84.21 46.19 -5.89
N GLY A 1159 -84.27 47.51 -6.11
CA GLY A 1159 -85.43 48.36 -5.81
C GLY A 1159 -85.47 48.89 -4.37
N VAL A 1160 -84.30 49.00 -3.72
CA VAL A 1160 -84.13 49.72 -2.44
C VAL A 1160 -83.38 51.02 -2.70
N TYR A 1161 -83.97 52.14 -2.29
CA TYR A 1161 -83.34 53.46 -2.43
C TYR A 1161 -82.54 53.77 -1.17
N ARG A 1162 -81.24 54.05 -1.34
CA ARG A 1162 -80.43 54.64 -0.27
C ARG A 1162 -80.86 56.11 -0.12
N GLY A 1163 -81.49 56.43 1.01
CA GLY A 1163 -81.77 57.83 1.38
C GLY A 1163 -80.48 58.59 1.71
N ASN A 1164 -80.55 59.92 1.67
CA ASN A 1164 -79.44 60.85 1.95
C ASN A 1164 -78.77 60.55 3.33
N ASP A 1165 -77.44 60.55 3.42
CA ASP A 1165 -76.60 60.11 4.58
C ASP A 1165 -76.74 60.94 5.88
N ARG A 1166 -77.79 61.75 6.03
CA ARG A 1166 -78.02 62.64 7.19
C ARG A 1166 -79.23 62.30 8.07
N ILE A 1167 -79.90 61.15 7.88
CA ILE A 1167 -80.98 60.73 8.80
C ILE A 1167 -80.83 59.25 9.18
N ILE A 1168 -80.49 59.02 10.45
CA ILE A 1168 -80.68 57.74 11.13
C ILE A 1168 -82.18 57.60 11.42
N TYR A 1169 -82.85 56.61 10.82
CA TYR A 1169 -84.06 56.06 11.40
C TYR A 1169 -83.71 54.81 12.21
N ARG A 1170 -83.70 54.96 13.53
CA ARG A 1170 -83.88 53.84 14.45
C ARG A 1170 -85.37 53.54 14.54
N GLY A 1171 -85.71 52.29 14.22
CA GLY A 1171 -86.89 51.60 14.72
C GLY A 1171 -88.01 51.43 13.71
N GLU A 1172 -88.12 50.22 13.15
CA GLU A 1172 -89.31 49.40 13.38
C GLU A 1172 -88.92 47.93 13.59
N LYS A 1173 -89.74 47.27 14.40
CA LYS A 1173 -89.54 45.99 15.09
C LYS A 1173 -90.53 45.01 14.47
N GLY A 1174 -90.08 43.95 13.79
CA GLY A 1174 -90.97 42.87 13.32
C GLY A 1174 -90.68 42.20 11.97
N MET A 1175 -89.45 41.72 11.70
CA MET A 1175 -89.17 40.90 10.50
C MET A 1175 -88.34 39.63 10.79
N ASN A 1176 -88.51 39.03 11.98
CA ASN A 1176 -88.19 37.62 12.18
C ASN A 1176 -89.51 36.86 12.27
N GLN A 1177 -89.85 36.07 11.25
CA GLN A 1177 -90.43 34.72 11.33
C GLN A 1177 -90.94 34.25 9.95
N LEU A 1178 -90.76 32.95 9.70
CA LEU A 1178 -91.15 32.12 8.54
C LEU A 1178 -90.05 32.05 7.44
N LEU A 1179 -89.30 30.95 7.26
CA LEU A 1179 -89.57 29.53 7.55
C LEU A 1179 -88.30 28.78 7.97
N ASN A 1180 -88.55 27.77 8.82
CA ASN A 1180 -87.65 26.70 9.24
C ASN A 1180 -87.00 25.97 8.07
#